data_AF-A0A4R3LIF3-F1
#
_entry.id   AF-A0A4R3LIF3-F1
#
_cell.length_a   1.000
_cell.length_b   1.000
_cell.length_c   1.000
_cell.angle_alpha   90.00
_cell.angle_beta   90.00
_cell.angle_gamma   90.00
#
_symmetry.space_group_name_H-M   'P 1'
#
loop_
_entity.id
_entity.type
_entity.pdbx_description
1 polymer ?
#
loop_
_entity_poly.entity_id
_entity_poly.type
_entity_poly.pdbx_seq_one_letter_code
_entity_poly.pdbx_strand_id
1 'polypeptide(L)'
;MPLTLRPDVLATRPREVRDTLLLLAVLAWIQALLLGHVPLWASALGAALLLWRGWLAWRQRPLPGWPWRVGLSVAALAATVAQHRTLLGPDAGVTLVVVLLALKTLELRARRDAWVLFFLAFFALLTPLLRSQALPMALGVALAVWGLLTALVLAHRPAGMVPVRDAARTAARLLLLGTPLMVVLFTLFPRLPPLWGLPLDSTLGRSGLSGQMRVGDVARLALDDRVALRVAFPDGAPPAQALYFRGPVLRVFDGQQWRPLHGPQAAPVVDAAWVHADAAVTRTAAGPPLRYRVTLEPTQRPWLPALEHTLRVPQVQGGAPHAAPVTAPDGAWWLPAPITDVLRYDAQAHIDVAWGPRADRLALQVDRELPPGYNPRTLAWAQALRRELGDPPPAALVQALLQRLRDGGYRYTLEPGVYGPHSADEFWFDRKAGFCEHIASAFVVALRALDIPARIVTGYQGGEFNPVDGLWTVRHSDAHAWAEVWLPGQGWTRIDPTAWVAPSRTTEGARLQPPPGPLARAVVQVDPRLLRLARAWWDATNQRWNEWVLDYGPTRQLQLLRRLGWSAQDWRDALRALGAVLGLAAVVGVAWLLWPLRPRRADPWQRWLRLAAQRAAAAGVALPQPLTPRALATAVRRHPGVPDATARAWEAALLQLEALRYDPAMAASLPAGEQRALRQRLRDLPTLTARAPTRRAAGRWLLGAALAATLPLGEPRAQPARTGTGWDEATLRALATSIDRAEGWDDGWAQQWLPRARRDARARALNTPPPATAYPNWAAYRARFVEPRRIAAGVAFWAAHAEALQRAEARWGVPAHVVVGIIGVETLYGRHLGQHRVLDVLTTLALDFPPEHPRAAQRQAMFQDELRALLRLARHSGIAPDAWQGSFAGAMGWPQFMPSSWLAHAVDFDGDGRVDLIGSPVDAIGSVAAFLAAHGWQPDMPVRYAVTPPTHPQALGTLLAPDIRPTFTAAQLRELGAELPPEAQRHPGPLALVLLHNGDPAAGGGAPTYVLGTQNFWALTRYNRSSYYALAVLELGEAVARQRRA
;
A
#
# COMPACT_ATOMS: atom_id res chain seq x y z
N MET A 1 -27.77 -19.03 26.61
CA MET A 1 -29.10 -18.40 26.46
C MET A 1 -29.00 -17.21 25.51
N PRO A 2 -29.58 -17.23 24.31
CA PRO A 2 -29.64 -16.04 23.49
C PRO A 2 -30.86 -15.20 23.90
N LEU A 3 -30.62 -13.93 24.25
CA LEU A 3 -31.64 -12.91 24.46
C LEU A 3 -32.28 -12.54 23.12
N THR A 4 -33.19 -13.38 22.62
CA THR A 4 -34.13 -12.96 21.58
C THR A 4 -35.16 -12.03 22.23
N LEU A 5 -34.84 -10.74 22.28
CA LEU A 5 -35.79 -9.70 22.69
C LEU A 5 -36.99 -9.74 21.73
N ARG A 6 -38.16 -10.13 22.24
CA ARG A 6 -39.42 -10.11 21.49
C ARG A 6 -39.66 -8.70 20.93
N PRO A 7 -39.99 -8.54 19.64
CA PRO A 7 -40.19 -7.23 19.01
C PRO A 7 -41.28 -6.38 19.70
N ASP A 8 -42.20 -7.02 20.41
CA ASP A 8 -43.33 -6.38 21.10
C ASP A 8 -42.90 -5.52 22.31
N VAL A 9 -41.75 -5.82 22.94
CA VAL A 9 -41.24 -5.08 24.11
C VAL A 9 -40.55 -3.77 23.73
N LEU A 10 -40.00 -3.68 22.51
CA LEU A 10 -39.36 -2.46 22.00
C LEU A 10 -40.39 -1.46 21.44
N ALA A 11 -41.58 -1.91 21.06
CA ALA A 11 -42.65 -1.08 20.54
C ALA A 11 -43.32 -0.19 21.60
N THR A 12 -43.30 -0.61 22.88
CA THR A 12 -43.94 0.08 24.01
C THR A 12 -43.02 1.06 24.74
N ARG A 13 -41.74 1.15 24.35
CA ARG A 13 -40.73 1.98 25.02
C ARG A 13 -40.61 3.38 24.39
N PRO A 14 -40.14 4.39 25.16
CA PRO A 14 -39.93 5.74 24.63
C PRO A 14 -38.96 5.71 23.44
N ARG A 15 -39.24 6.55 22.44
CA ARG A 15 -38.45 6.68 21.21
C ARG A 15 -36.94 6.82 21.48
N GLU A 16 -36.58 7.64 22.47
CA GLU A 16 -35.17 7.89 22.83
C GLU A 16 -34.44 6.62 23.26
N VAL A 17 -35.10 5.73 24.01
CA VAL A 17 -34.53 4.47 24.47
C VAL A 17 -34.28 3.55 23.27
N ARG A 18 -35.28 3.39 22.41
CA ARG A 18 -35.21 2.53 21.23
C ARG A 18 -34.12 3.00 20.25
N ASP A 19 -34.12 4.29 19.91
CA ASP A 19 -33.17 4.86 18.94
C ASP A 19 -31.73 4.80 19.49
N THR A 20 -31.55 4.99 20.81
CA THR A 20 -30.25 4.80 21.48
C THR A 20 -29.78 3.35 21.43
N LEU A 21 -30.65 2.37 21.75
CA LEU A 21 -30.27 0.96 21.76
C LEU A 21 -29.88 0.46 20.36
N LEU A 22 -30.58 0.92 19.31
CA LEU A 22 -30.20 0.64 17.94
C LEU A 22 -28.80 1.18 17.62
N LEU A 23 -28.52 2.43 18.00
CA LEU A 23 -27.21 3.03 17.79
C LEU A 23 -26.10 2.24 18.51
N LEU A 24 -26.32 1.87 19.77
CA LEU A 24 -25.35 1.07 20.53
C LEU A 24 -25.12 -0.30 19.91
N ALA A 25 -26.16 -0.95 19.36
CA ALA A 25 -26.02 -2.21 18.64
C ALA A 25 -25.16 -2.06 17.38
N VAL A 26 -25.33 -0.96 16.63
CA VAL A 26 -24.48 -0.65 15.47
C VAL A 26 -23.03 -0.39 15.90
N LEU A 27 -22.79 0.35 16.99
CA LEU A 27 -21.44 0.58 17.51
C LEU A 27 -20.79 -0.71 18.03
N ALA A 28 -21.57 -1.59 18.66
CA ALA A 28 -21.09 -2.91 19.09
C ALA A 28 -20.71 -3.77 17.89
N TRP A 29 -21.48 -3.72 16.80
CA TRP A 29 -21.14 -4.38 15.54
C TRP A 29 -19.84 -3.83 14.94
N ILE A 30 -19.65 -2.51 14.92
CA ILE A 30 -18.40 -1.88 14.47
C ILE A 30 -17.20 -2.37 15.32
N GLN A 31 -17.35 -2.46 16.64
CA GLN A 31 -16.31 -3.02 17.49
C GLN A 31 -16.07 -4.51 17.25
N ALA A 32 -17.11 -5.30 16.96
CA ALA A 32 -16.96 -6.72 16.63
C ALA A 32 -16.14 -6.93 15.35
N LEU A 33 -16.30 -6.07 14.34
CA LEU A 33 -15.48 -6.09 13.13
C LEU A 33 -14.00 -5.76 13.40
N LEU A 34 -13.71 -5.08 14.50
CA LEU A 34 -12.36 -4.70 14.94
C LEU A 34 -11.76 -5.70 15.94
N LEU A 35 -12.50 -6.73 16.32
CA LEU A 35 -12.02 -7.74 17.27
C LEU A 35 -10.81 -8.47 16.69
N GLY A 36 -9.77 -8.65 17.52
CA GLY A 36 -8.49 -9.22 17.10
C GLY A 36 -7.54 -8.24 16.38
N HIS A 37 -7.98 -7.02 16.09
CA HIS A 37 -7.15 -5.97 15.47
C HIS A 37 -6.76 -4.84 16.43
N VAL A 38 -7.52 -4.67 17.52
CA VAL A 38 -7.18 -3.76 18.62
C VAL A 38 -6.85 -4.57 19.88
N PRO A 39 -6.08 -4.00 20.83
CA PRO A 39 -5.78 -4.66 22.10
C PRO A 39 -7.06 -5.17 22.80
N LEU A 40 -6.97 -6.34 23.43
CA LEU A 40 -8.11 -6.97 24.11
C LEU A 40 -8.72 -6.05 25.17
N TRP A 41 -7.89 -5.29 25.91
CA TRP A 41 -8.37 -4.34 26.91
C TRP A 41 -9.25 -3.25 26.31
N ALA A 42 -8.93 -2.77 25.10
CA ALA A 42 -9.68 -1.72 24.43
C ALA A 42 -11.04 -2.22 23.96
N SER A 43 -11.09 -3.45 23.42
CA SER A 43 -12.35 -4.12 23.06
C SER A 43 -13.22 -4.40 24.29
N ALA A 44 -12.61 -4.88 25.37
CA ALA A 44 -13.31 -5.16 26.63
C ALA A 44 -13.88 -3.89 27.26
N LEU A 45 -13.07 -2.83 27.34
CA LEU A 45 -13.51 -1.52 27.83
C LEU A 45 -14.63 -0.94 26.95
N GLY A 46 -14.46 -0.99 25.63
CA GLY A 46 -15.47 -0.53 24.69
C GLY A 46 -16.80 -1.28 24.85
N ALA A 47 -16.78 -2.60 24.96
CA ALA A 47 -17.97 -3.41 25.21
C ALA A 47 -18.62 -3.08 26.57
N ALA A 48 -17.82 -2.95 27.63
CA ALA A 48 -18.32 -2.59 28.96
C ALA A 48 -19.01 -1.22 28.98
N LEU A 49 -18.45 -0.22 28.31
CA LEU A 49 -19.03 1.12 28.19
C LEU A 49 -20.33 1.12 27.40
N LEU A 50 -20.40 0.37 26.28
CA LEU A 50 -21.64 0.24 25.49
C LEU A 50 -22.74 -0.48 26.28
N LEU A 51 -22.40 -1.53 27.03
CA LEU A 51 -23.34 -2.22 27.92
C LEU A 51 -23.82 -1.32 29.05
N TRP A 52 -22.92 -0.54 29.68
CA TRP A 52 -23.27 0.42 30.71
C TRP A 52 -24.22 1.50 30.17
N ARG A 53 -23.92 2.06 28.99
CA ARG A 53 -24.78 3.04 28.33
C ARG A 53 -26.15 2.46 27.96
N GLY A 54 -26.19 1.21 27.51
CA GLY A 54 -27.42 0.47 27.21
C GLY A 54 -28.27 0.25 28.45
N TRP A 55 -27.66 -0.14 29.57
CA TRP A 55 -28.33 -0.28 30.85
C TRP A 55 -28.93 1.04 31.35
N LEU A 56 -28.17 2.14 31.26
CA LEU A 56 -28.65 3.49 31.60
C LEU A 56 -29.85 3.89 30.74
N ALA A 57 -29.80 3.62 29.42
CA ALA A 57 -30.91 3.90 28.51
C ALA A 57 -32.16 3.08 28.88
N TRP A 58 -31.98 1.78 29.12
CA TRP A 58 -33.06 0.85 29.44
C TRP A 58 -33.78 1.19 30.74
N ARG A 59 -33.01 1.61 31.76
CA ARG A 59 -33.48 2.03 33.08
C ARG A 59 -33.84 3.51 33.16
N GLN A 60 -33.67 4.28 32.07
CA GLN A 60 -33.89 5.73 32.00
C GLN A 60 -33.17 6.51 33.11
N ARG A 61 -31.93 6.12 33.43
CA ARG A 61 -31.09 6.81 34.42
C ARG A 61 -30.25 7.93 33.80
N PRO A 62 -29.89 8.97 34.56
CA PRO A 62 -29.05 10.05 34.06
C PRO A 62 -27.67 9.54 33.64
N LEU A 63 -27.07 10.21 32.65
CA LEU A 63 -25.71 9.93 32.19
C LEU A 63 -24.69 10.27 33.29
N PRO A 64 -23.54 9.55 33.35
CA PRO A 64 -22.52 9.79 34.36
C PRO A 64 -21.95 11.21 34.29
N GLY A 65 -21.56 11.73 35.46
CA GLY A 65 -20.99 13.06 35.63
C GLY A 65 -19.64 13.25 34.90
N TRP A 66 -19.12 14.48 34.91
CA TRP A 66 -17.83 14.78 34.28
C TRP A 66 -16.61 14.03 34.88
N PRO A 67 -16.52 13.69 36.19
CA PRO A 67 -15.33 13.04 36.74
C PRO A 67 -15.11 11.63 36.18
N TRP A 68 -16.18 10.86 36.03
CA TRP A 68 -16.12 9.52 35.42
C TRP A 68 -15.64 9.58 33.98
N ARG A 69 -16.11 10.56 33.21
CA ARG A 69 -15.74 10.73 31.80
C ARG A 69 -14.28 11.13 31.64
N VAL A 70 -13.81 12.07 32.45
CA VAL A 70 -12.40 12.49 32.45
C VAL A 70 -11.50 11.35 32.93
N GLY A 71 -11.83 10.70 34.04
CA GLY A 71 -11.04 9.59 34.59
C GLY A 71 -10.89 8.43 33.60
N LEU A 72 -11.98 8.00 32.96
CA LEU A 72 -11.94 6.94 31.95
C LEU A 72 -11.17 7.36 30.69
N SER A 73 -11.24 8.63 30.30
CA SER A 73 -10.47 9.14 29.15
C SER A 73 -8.97 9.17 29.44
N VAL A 74 -8.56 9.62 30.63
CA VAL A 74 -7.17 9.60 31.08
C VAL A 74 -6.65 8.17 31.18
N ALA A 75 -7.43 7.26 31.76
CA ALA A 75 -7.08 5.85 31.84
C ALA A 75 -6.91 5.20 30.46
N ALA A 76 -7.80 5.49 29.51
CA ALA A 76 -7.68 5.02 28.13
C ALA A 76 -6.44 5.58 27.43
N LEU A 77 -6.12 6.86 27.65
CA LEU A 77 -4.92 7.50 27.09
C LEU A 77 -3.65 6.85 27.65
N ALA A 78 -3.58 6.68 28.98
CA ALA A 78 -2.47 6.04 29.66
C ALA A 78 -2.27 4.58 29.21
N ALA A 79 -3.35 3.80 29.11
CA ALA A 79 -3.29 2.42 28.62
C ALA A 79 -2.84 2.35 27.15
N THR A 80 -3.24 3.31 26.32
CA THR A 80 -2.79 3.41 24.93
C THR A 80 -1.30 3.71 24.84
N VAL A 81 -0.79 4.67 25.62
CA VAL A 81 0.65 4.98 25.71
C VAL A 81 1.43 3.79 26.25
N ALA A 82 0.94 3.11 27.28
CA ALA A 82 1.61 1.95 27.85
C ALA A 82 1.73 0.80 26.83
N GLN A 83 0.68 0.54 26.04
CA GLN A 83 0.65 -0.53 25.05
C GLN A 83 1.50 -0.21 23.81
N HIS A 84 1.33 0.98 23.24
CA HIS A 84 1.90 1.33 21.93
C HIS A 84 3.17 2.18 22.03
N ARG A 85 3.52 2.67 23.23
CA ARG A 85 4.62 3.62 23.49
C ARG A 85 4.53 4.95 22.72
N THR A 86 3.39 5.21 22.08
CA THR A 86 3.09 6.42 21.33
C THR A 86 1.58 6.69 21.34
N LEU A 87 1.20 7.96 21.18
CA LEU A 87 -0.18 8.36 20.85
C LEU A 87 -0.38 8.59 19.36
N LEU A 88 0.72 8.69 18.60
CA LEU A 88 0.73 8.96 17.18
C LEU A 88 1.15 7.69 16.44
N GLY A 89 0.28 7.22 15.54
CA GLY A 89 0.49 6.01 14.77
C GLY A 89 -0.84 5.34 14.40
N PRO A 90 -0.86 4.46 13.38
CA PRO A 90 -2.08 3.80 12.95
C PRO A 90 -2.71 2.95 14.07
N ASP A 91 -1.91 2.16 14.79
CA ASP A 91 -2.42 1.27 15.85
C ASP A 91 -2.90 2.02 17.09
N ALA A 92 -2.11 3.00 17.55
CA ALA A 92 -2.48 3.85 18.68
C ALA A 92 -3.72 4.70 18.36
N GLY A 93 -3.78 5.29 17.16
CA GLY A 93 -4.91 6.11 16.71
C GLY A 93 -6.22 5.32 16.60
N VAL A 94 -6.17 4.10 16.04
CA VAL A 94 -7.34 3.22 15.95
C VAL A 94 -7.81 2.79 17.33
N THR A 95 -6.90 2.38 18.21
CA THR A 95 -7.20 2.00 19.59
C THR A 95 -7.94 3.15 20.30
N LEU A 96 -7.41 4.37 20.16
CA LEU A 96 -8.01 5.56 20.74
C LEU A 96 -9.39 5.88 20.15
N VAL A 97 -9.55 5.79 18.83
CA VAL A 97 -10.85 6.01 18.16
C VAL A 97 -11.92 5.04 18.65
N VAL A 98 -11.59 3.75 18.82
CA VAL A 98 -12.53 2.75 19.33
C VAL A 98 -12.99 3.08 20.74
N VAL A 99 -12.05 3.42 21.63
CA VAL A 99 -12.36 3.74 23.02
C VAL A 99 -13.10 5.08 23.13
N LEU A 100 -12.68 6.10 22.38
CA LEU A 100 -13.36 7.40 22.31
C LEU A 100 -14.77 7.28 21.75
N LEU A 101 -14.99 6.41 20.76
CA LEU A 101 -16.32 6.16 20.21
C LEU A 101 -17.27 5.60 21.28
N ALA A 102 -16.79 4.66 22.10
CA ALA A 102 -17.55 4.14 23.22
C ALA A 102 -17.77 5.19 24.34
N LEU A 103 -16.71 5.92 24.73
CA LEU A 103 -16.79 6.97 25.75
C LEU A 103 -17.74 8.10 25.35
N LYS A 104 -17.75 8.49 24.08
CA LYS A 104 -18.62 9.56 23.58
C LYS A 104 -20.10 9.24 23.75
N THR A 105 -20.47 7.96 23.81
CA THR A 105 -21.87 7.56 24.06
C THR A 105 -22.39 7.98 25.44
N LEU A 106 -21.49 8.18 26.41
CA LEU A 106 -21.82 8.67 27.76
C LEU A 106 -22.05 10.20 27.81
N GLU A 107 -21.88 10.90 26.69
CA GLU A 107 -22.04 12.36 26.59
C GLU A 107 -23.21 12.81 25.70
N LEU A 108 -23.91 11.87 25.05
CA LEU A 108 -24.99 12.17 24.10
C LEU A 108 -26.15 12.90 24.80
N ARG A 109 -26.16 14.23 24.77
CA ARG A 109 -27.23 15.07 25.33
C ARG A 109 -27.99 15.84 24.26
N ALA A 110 -27.35 16.16 23.13
CA ALA A 110 -27.93 16.94 22.04
C ALA A 110 -27.83 16.24 20.68
N ARG A 111 -28.68 16.63 19.73
CA ARG A 111 -28.62 16.17 18.32
C ARG A 111 -27.26 16.46 17.66
N ARG A 112 -26.56 17.52 18.11
CA ARG A 112 -25.20 17.86 17.65
C ARG A 112 -24.19 16.75 18.00
N ASP A 113 -24.34 16.10 19.14
CA ASP A 113 -23.44 15.04 19.60
C ASP A 113 -23.56 13.77 18.76
N ALA A 114 -24.74 13.54 18.17
CA ALA A 114 -24.98 12.42 17.26
C ALA A 114 -24.16 12.53 15.96
N TRP A 115 -23.86 13.74 15.47
CA TRP A 115 -23.02 13.96 14.29
C TRP A 115 -21.56 13.59 14.54
N VAL A 116 -21.00 13.99 15.68
CA VAL A 116 -19.62 13.65 16.06
C VAL A 116 -19.46 12.13 16.13
N LEU A 117 -20.42 11.47 16.76
CA LEU A 117 -20.41 10.02 16.89
C LEU A 117 -20.59 9.32 15.53
N PHE A 118 -21.41 9.88 14.63
CA PHE A 118 -21.56 9.38 13.26
C PHE A 118 -20.24 9.49 12.46
N PHE A 119 -19.57 10.64 12.49
CA PHE A 119 -18.27 10.81 11.82
C PHE A 119 -17.20 9.90 12.41
N LEU A 120 -17.14 9.78 13.74
CA LEU A 120 -16.19 8.90 14.43
C LEU A 120 -16.45 7.42 14.13
N ALA A 121 -17.72 7.01 14.01
CA ALA A 121 -18.09 5.66 13.61
C ALA A 121 -17.71 5.35 12.16
N PHE A 122 -17.89 6.29 11.22
CA PHE A 122 -17.42 6.15 9.84
C PHE A 122 -15.89 6.09 9.75
N PHE A 123 -15.20 6.91 10.54
CA PHE A 123 -13.74 6.85 10.64
C PHE A 123 -13.27 5.50 11.20
N ALA A 124 -13.93 4.99 12.24
CA ALA A 124 -13.66 3.66 12.78
C ALA A 124 -13.91 2.53 11.76
N LEU A 125 -14.90 2.68 10.87
CA LEU A 125 -15.22 1.72 9.80
C LEU A 125 -14.23 1.69 8.64
N LEU A 126 -13.36 2.68 8.48
CA LEU A 126 -12.26 2.63 7.51
C LEU A 126 -11.18 1.63 7.94
N THR A 127 -10.97 1.47 9.25
CA THR A 127 -9.91 0.62 9.79
C THR A 127 -10.04 -0.86 9.42
N PRO A 128 -11.20 -1.54 9.57
CA PRO A 128 -11.32 -2.94 9.19
C PRO A 128 -10.98 -3.18 7.72
N LEU A 129 -11.33 -2.25 6.82
CA LEU A 129 -11.03 -2.33 5.38
C LEU A 129 -9.54 -2.16 5.07
N LEU A 130 -8.80 -1.40 5.88
CA LEU A 130 -7.35 -1.28 5.74
C LEU A 130 -6.61 -2.57 6.14
N ARG A 131 -7.24 -3.44 6.93
CA ARG A 131 -6.63 -4.67 7.45
C ARG A 131 -7.07 -5.91 6.69
N SER A 132 -8.35 -6.02 6.36
CA SER A 132 -8.93 -7.15 5.65
C SER A 132 -9.86 -6.66 4.55
N GLN A 133 -9.56 -7.08 3.32
CA GLN A 133 -10.34 -6.74 2.14
C GLN A 133 -11.23 -7.92 1.68
N ALA A 134 -11.35 -8.95 2.52
CA ALA A 134 -12.15 -10.13 2.24
C ALA A 134 -13.66 -9.81 2.19
N LEU A 135 -14.41 -10.62 1.45
CA LEU A 135 -15.85 -10.43 1.24
C LEU A 135 -16.67 -10.33 2.55
N PRO A 136 -16.43 -11.13 3.62
CA PRO A 136 -17.14 -10.99 4.90
C PRO A 136 -16.96 -9.61 5.53
N MET A 137 -15.75 -9.06 5.44
CA MET A 137 -15.45 -7.75 6.00
C MET A 137 -16.22 -6.67 5.23
N ALA A 138 -16.22 -6.74 3.91
CA ALA A 138 -16.98 -5.82 3.06
C ALA A 138 -18.49 -5.89 3.36
N LEU A 139 -19.06 -7.09 3.51
CA LEU A 139 -20.47 -7.28 3.90
C LEU A 139 -20.74 -6.75 5.32
N GLY A 140 -19.84 -6.99 6.27
CA GLY A 140 -19.95 -6.49 7.64
C GLY A 140 -19.93 -4.98 7.71
N VAL A 141 -19.06 -4.32 6.93
CA VAL A 141 -19.00 -2.86 6.82
C VAL A 141 -20.25 -2.31 6.13
N ALA A 142 -20.74 -2.96 5.07
CA ALA A 142 -21.99 -2.55 4.41
C ALA A 142 -23.19 -2.61 5.38
N LEU A 143 -23.26 -3.65 6.22
CA LEU A 143 -24.27 -3.77 7.28
C LEU A 143 -24.13 -2.65 8.32
N ALA A 144 -22.91 -2.32 8.73
CA ALA A 144 -22.64 -1.24 9.67
C ALA A 144 -23.03 0.14 9.11
N VAL A 145 -22.70 0.42 7.84
CA VAL A 145 -23.08 1.64 7.12
C VAL A 145 -24.60 1.75 7.03
N TRP A 146 -25.30 0.66 6.69
CA TRP A 146 -26.76 0.64 6.68
C TRP A 146 -27.36 0.92 8.07
N GLY A 147 -26.77 0.36 9.13
CA GLY A 147 -27.13 0.64 10.51
C GLY A 147 -26.94 2.11 10.90
N LEU A 148 -25.79 2.70 10.57
CA LEU A 148 -25.48 4.10 10.83
C LEU A 148 -26.42 5.04 10.07
N LEU A 149 -26.70 4.76 8.80
CA LEU A 149 -27.66 5.53 8.00
C LEU A 149 -29.08 5.41 8.56
N THR A 150 -29.46 4.24 9.05
CA THR A 150 -30.76 4.04 9.72
C THR A 150 -30.87 4.93 10.97
N ALA A 151 -29.84 4.96 11.81
CA ALA A 151 -29.78 5.86 12.96
C ALA A 151 -29.82 7.34 12.54
N LEU A 152 -29.14 7.72 11.45
CA LEU A 152 -29.16 9.08 10.91
C LEU A 152 -30.54 9.50 10.40
N VAL A 153 -31.26 8.62 9.70
CA VAL A 153 -32.65 8.88 9.25
C VAL A 153 -33.57 9.09 10.45
N LEU A 154 -33.42 8.29 11.51
CA LEU A 154 -34.18 8.45 12.76
C LEU A 154 -33.89 9.81 13.42
N ALA A 155 -32.63 10.25 13.42
CA ALA A 155 -32.24 11.56 13.98
C ALA A 155 -32.86 12.76 13.22
N HIS A 156 -33.08 12.63 11.90
CA HIS A 156 -33.60 13.69 11.03
C HIS A 156 -35.14 13.77 10.93
N ARG A 157 -35.88 12.84 11.53
CA ARG A 157 -37.36 12.86 11.52
C ARG A 157 -37.92 13.29 12.88
N PRO A 158 -38.01 14.59 13.18
CA PRO A 158 -38.35 15.07 14.52
C PRO A 158 -39.80 14.78 14.97
N ALA A 159 -40.75 14.60 14.05
CA ALA A 159 -42.17 14.40 14.38
C ALA A 159 -42.59 12.92 14.24
N GLY A 160 -43.24 12.39 15.29
CA GLY A 160 -43.87 11.06 15.31
C GLY A 160 -43.00 9.89 15.78
N MET A 161 -43.65 8.77 16.13
CA MET A 161 -43.03 7.48 16.42
C MET A 161 -42.77 6.72 15.10
N VAL A 162 -41.75 7.12 14.34
CA VAL A 162 -41.42 6.39 13.10
C VAL A 162 -40.89 4.99 13.45
N PRO A 163 -41.44 3.90 12.88
CA PRO A 163 -40.91 2.56 13.06
C PRO A 163 -39.47 2.45 12.54
N VAL A 164 -38.60 1.73 13.26
CA VAL A 164 -37.20 1.49 12.83
C VAL A 164 -37.13 0.85 11.44
N ARG A 165 -38.09 -0.02 11.11
CA ARG A 165 -38.20 -0.65 9.78
C ARG A 165 -38.33 0.37 8.64
N ASP A 166 -39.08 1.45 8.84
CA ASP A 166 -39.29 2.47 7.79
C ASP A 166 -38.06 3.36 7.64
N ALA A 167 -37.37 3.66 8.74
CA ALA A 167 -36.07 4.32 8.69
C ALA A 167 -35.03 3.44 7.98
N ALA A 168 -34.99 2.14 8.29
CA ALA A 168 -34.07 1.18 7.69
C ALA A 168 -34.35 0.97 6.20
N ARG A 169 -35.63 0.93 5.79
CA ARG A 169 -36.05 0.89 4.39
C ARG A 169 -35.65 2.17 3.65
N THR A 170 -35.79 3.34 4.30
CA THR A 170 -35.34 4.62 3.73
C THR A 170 -33.82 4.62 3.56
N ALA A 171 -33.07 4.19 4.57
CA ALA A 171 -31.62 4.08 4.51
C ALA A 171 -31.16 3.10 3.41
N ALA A 172 -31.82 1.94 3.27
CA ALA A 172 -31.54 0.98 2.20
C ALA A 172 -31.80 1.59 0.81
N ARG A 173 -32.91 2.34 0.64
CA ARG A 173 -33.19 3.06 -0.61
C ARG A 173 -32.12 4.10 -0.91
N LEU A 174 -31.65 4.86 0.09
CA LEU A 174 -30.57 5.83 -0.09
C LEU A 174 -29.25 5.15 -0.50
N LEU A 175 -28.92 4.01 0.13
CA LEU A 175 -27.76 3.20 -0.28
C LEU A 175 -27.89 2.70 -1.72
N LEU A 176 -29.04 2.15 -2.09
CA LEU A 176 -29.30 1.67 -3.45
C LEU A 176 -29.22 2.80 -4.48
N LEU A 177 -29.74 3.99 -4.17
CA LEU A 177 -29.63 5.17 -5.04
C LEU A 177 -28.20 5.70 -5.15
N GLY A 178 -27.38 5.56 -4.09
CA GLY A 178 -25.96 5.90 -4.11
C GLY A 178 -25.08 4.85 -4.80
N THR A 179 -25.57 3.62 -4.98
CA THR A 179 -24.80 2.49 -5.53
C THR A 179 -24.31 2.74 -6.97
N PRO A 180 -25.12 3.27 -7.91
CA PRO A 180 -24.64 3.59 -9.25
C PRO A 180 -23.49 4.59 -9.24
N LEU A 181 -23.58 5.65 -8.41
CA LEU A 181 -22.52 6.62 -8.27
C LEU A 181 -21.25 5.99 -7.67
N MET A 182 -21.42 5.12 -6.66
CA MET A 182 -20.32 4.36 -6.08
C MET A 182 -19.63 3.47 -7.12
N VAL A 183 -20.38 2.78 -7.98
CA VAL A 183 -19.83 1.94 -9.06
C VAL A 183 -19.10 2.79 -10.10
N VAL A 184 -19.66 3.93 -10.49
CA VAL A 184 -19.00 4.89 -11.41
C VAL A 184 -17.69 5.39 -10.80
N LEU A 185 -17.70 5.83 -9.53
CA LEU A 185 -16.49 6.26 -8.84
C LEU A 185 -15.49 5.11 -8.74
N PHE A 186 -15.91 3.91 -8.34
CA PHE A 186 -15.03 2.75 -8.24
C PHE A 186 -14.36 2.39 -9.58
N THR A 187 -15.12 2.43 -10.68
CA THR A 187 -14.66 2.02 -12.01
C THR A 187 -13.83 3.09 -12.72
N LEU A 188 -14.17 4.37 -12.57
CA LEU A 188 -13.55 5.47 -13.33
C LEU A 188 -12.58 6.33 -12.51
N PHE A 189 -12.61 6.28 -11.17
CA PHE A 189 -11.66 7.04 -10.36
C PHE A 189 -10.23 6.56 -10.65
N PRO A 190 -9.29 7.48 -10.96
CA PRO A 190 -7.94 7.10 -11.37
C PRO A 190 -7.22 6.25 -10.32
N ARG A 191 -6.80 5.04 -10.70
CA ARG A 191 -5.97 4.17 -9.84
C ARG A 191 -4.51 4.62 -9.95
N LEU A 192 -4.13 5.61 -9.13
CA LEU A 192 -2.75 6.05 -9.03
C LEU A 192 -1.99 5.15 -8.05
N PRO A 193 -0.72 4.81 -8.33
CA PRO A 193 0.15 4.20 -7.32
C PRO A 193 0.17 5.07 -6.06
N PRO A 194 0.26 4.47 -4.86
CA PRO A 194 0.30 5.24 -3.63
C PRO A 194 1.46 6.24 -3.67
N LEU A 195 1.14 7.54 -3.58
CA LEU A 195 2.11 8.64 -3.57
C LEU A 195 2.95 8.67 -2.28
N TRP A 196 2.57 7.86 -1.29
CA TRP A 196 3.18 7.75 0.03
C TRP A 196 3.51 6.28 0.26
N GLY A 197 4.68 5.86 -0.19
CA GLY A 197 5.24 4.54 0.15
C GLY A 197 5.75 4.53 1.58
N LEU A 198 4.86 4.71 2.56
CA LEU A 198 5.16 4.28 3.93
C LEU A 198 4.99 2.76 3.95
N PRO A 199 6.02 1.98 4.35
CA PRO A 199 5.80 0.60 4.70
C PRO A 199 4.87 0.62 5.92
N LEU A 200 3.55 0.51 5.68
CA LEU A 200 2.62 0.14 6.73
C LEU A 200 3.14 -1.19 7.23
N ASP A 201 3.54 -1.22 8.51
CA ASP A 201 4.08 -2.39 9.18
C ASP A 201 3.36 -3.64 8.70
N SER A 202 4.08 -4.42 7.88
CA SER A 202 3.65 -5.70 7.36
C SER A 202 3.27 -6.52 8.57
N THR A 203 1.96 -6.67 8.80
CA THR A 203 1.41 -7.34 9.97
C THR A 203 2.19 -8.62 10.23
N LEU A 204 2.87 -8.61 11.38
CA LEU A 204 3.64 -9.69 11.99
C LEU A 204 3.19 -11.09 11.56
N GLY A 205 4.04 -11.73 10.75
CA GLY A 205 4.46 -13.11 10.94
C GLY A 205 3.38 -14.19 10.97
N ARG A 206 2.59 -14.35 9.90
CA ARG A 206 1.79 -15.57 9.68
C ARG A 206 1.70 -15.93 8.19
N SER A 207 2.80 -16.27 7.53
CA SER A 207 2.76 -16.68 6.11
C SER A 207 3.82 -17.71 5.68
N GLY A 208 3.33 -18.80 5.09
CA GLY A 208 3.99 -19.58 4.03
C GLY A 208 5.16 -20.51 4.40
N LEU A 209 5.55 -21.31 3.39
CA LEU A 209 6.76 -22.16 3.37
C LEU A 209 7.99 -21.34 3.77
N SER A 210 8.69 -21.77 4.83
CA SER A 210 9.99 -21.21 5.22
C SER A 210 11.08 -21.70 4.25
N GLY A 211 12.06 -20.85 3.93
CA GLY A 211 13.25 -21.28 3.18
C GLY A 211 14.30 -21.98 4.03
N GLN A 212 13.93 -22.40 5.23
CA GLN A 212 14.72 -23.24 6.14
C GLN A 212 13.75 -24.18 6.84
N MET A 213 14.19 -25.36 7.25
CA MET A 213 13.34 -26.32 7.95
C MET A 213 14.04 -26.86 9.18
N ARG A 214 13.46 -26.66 10.36
CA ARG A 214 13.74 -27.46 11.55
C ARG A 214 12.57 -28.40 11.77
N VAL A 215 12.86 -29.61 12.25
CA VAL A 215 11.84 -30.59 12.61
C VAL A 215 10.86 -29.97 13.61
N GLY A 216 9.59 -29.81 13.22
CA GLY A 216 8.50 -29.18 13.97
C GLY A 216 7.94 -27.89 13.34
N ASP A 217 8.58 -27.32 12.32
CA ASP A 217 8.17 -26.06 11.68
C ASP A 217 6.98 -26.24 10.73
N VAL A 218 6.96 -27.32 9.93
CA VAL A 218 5.90 -27.60 8.94
C VAL A 218 4.61 -28.09 9.62
N ALA A 219 4.70 -28.78 10.75
CA ALA A 219 3.53 -29.23 11.51
C ALA A 219 2.62 -28.08 11.96
N ARG A 220 3.15 -26.88 12.19
CA ARG A 220 2.35 -25.68 12.54
C ARG A 220 1.53 -25.15 11.36
N LEU A 221 2.01 -25.33 10.13
CA LEU A 221 1.31 -24.93 8.90
C LEU A 221 0.19 -25.91 8.54
N ALA A 222 0.30 -27.16 8.97
CA ALA A 222 -0.70 -28.20 8.71
C ALA A 222 -2.09 -27.91 9.31
N LEU A 223 -2.17 -26.99 10.28
CA LEU A 223 -3.42 -26.55 10.90
C LEU A 223 -4.00 -25.28 10.26
N ASP A 224 -3.34 -24.71 9.25
CA ASP A 224 -3.75 -23.46 8.60
C ASP A 224 -4.54 -23.72 7.31
N ASP A 225 -5.86 -23.55 7.38
CA ASP A 225 -6.77 -23.74 6.24
C ASP A 225 -6.88 -22.53 5.29
N ARG A 226 -6.03 -21.52 5.44
CA ARG A 226 -5.97 -20.40 4.49
C ARG A 226 -5.42 -20.89 3.13
N VAL A 227 -5.92 -20.28 2.06
CA VAL A 227 -5.47 -20.58 0.70
C VAL A 227 -4.04 -20.07 0.53
N ALA A 228 -3.16 -20.92 0.00
CA ALA A 228 -1.80 -20.57 -0.37
C ALA A 228 -1.75 -20.15 -1.84
N LEU A 229 -2.31 -20.97 -2.72
CA LEU A 229 -2.37 -20.71 -4.15
C LEU A 229 -3.57 -21.38 -4.81
N ARG A 230 -4.01 -20.83 -5.95
CA ARG A 230 -5.04 -21.40 -6.82
C ARG A 230 -4.45 -21.69 -8.19
N VAL A 231 -4.79 -22.83 -8.77
CA VAL A 231 -4.21 -23.30 -10.04
C VAL A 231 -5.30 -23.61 -11.05
N ALA A 232 -5.16 -23.05 -12.24
CA ALA A 232 -5.97 -23.36 -13.40
C ALA A 232 -5.15 -24.22 -14.38
N PHE A 233 -5.72 -25.34 -14.82
CA PHE A 233 -5.16 -26.21 -15.85
C PHE A 233 -5.98 -26.10 -17.13
N PRO A 234 -5.66 -25.17 -18.05
CA PRO A 234 -6.45 -24.94 -19.26
C PRO A 234 -6.56 -26.17 -20.16
N ASP A 235 -5.57 -27.06 -20.15
CA ASP A 235 -5.50 -28.25 -21.01
C ASP A 235 -5.91 -29.56 -20.29
N GLY A 236 -6.49 -29.45 -19.10
CA GLY A 236 -6.81 -30.59 -18.23
C GLY A 236 -5.78 -30.80 -17.11
N ALA A 237 -6.27 -31.21 -15.94
CA ALA A 237 -5.42 -31.37 -14.76
C ALA A 237 -4.71 -32.74 -14.76
N PRO A 238 -3.45 -32.81 -14.32
CA PRO A 238 -2.75 -34.08 -14.14
C PRO A 238 -3.33 -34.85 -12.92
N PRO A 239 -3.04 -36.15 -12.77
CA PRO A 239 -3.48 -36.91 -11.60
C PRO A 239 -2.92 -36.30 -10.31
N ALA A 240 -3.64 -36.43 -9.19
CA ALA A 240 -3.29 -35.78 -7.93
C ALA A 240 -1.86 -36.10 -7.43
N GLN A 241 -1.38 -37.31 -7.71
CA GLN A 241 -0.01 -37.75 -7.41
C GLN A 241 1.10 -36.99 -8.17
N ALA A 242 0.76 -36.26 -9.23
CA ALA A 242 1.70 -35.42 -9.98
C ALA A 242 1.64 -33.94 -9.55
N LEU A 243 0.72 -33.56 -8.65
CA LEU A 243 0.54 -32.19 -8.17
C LEU A 243 1.52 -31.87 -7.02
N TYR A 244 2.81 -31.82 -7.35
CA TYR A 244 3.85 -31.36 -6.44
C TYR A 244 4.29 -29.94 -6.83
N PHE A 245 3.92 -28.97 -6.01
CA PHE A 245 4.33 -27.59 -6.14
C PHE A 245 5.62 -27.38 -5.35
N ARG A 246 6.76 -27.46 -6.04
CA ARG A 246 8.08 -27.28 -5.47
C ARG A 246 8.28 -25.86 -4.95
N GLY A 247 8.88 -25.75 -3.77
CA GLY A 247 9.40 -24.52 -3.21
C GLY A 247 10.93 -24.61 -3.07
N PRO A 248 11.49 -24.13 -1.94
CA PRO A 248 12.92 -24.23 -1.66
C PRO A 248 13.44 -25.67 -1.56
N VAL A 249 14.66 -25.89 -2.07
CA VAL A 249 15.40 -27.16 -1.94
C VAL A 249 16.46 -27.00 -0.86
N LEU A 250 16.40 -27.82 0.19
CA LEU A 250 17.24 -27.76 1.37
C LEU A 250 18.31 -28.88 1.29
N ARG A 251 19.58 -28.46 1.34
CA ARG A 251 20.74 -29.33 1.07
C ARG A 251 21.77 -29.31 2.19
N VAL A 252 21.91 -28.18 2.88
CA VAL A 252 22.88 -28.03 3.97
C VAL A 252 22.20 -28.36 5.29
N PHE A 253 22.81 -29.27 6.06
CA PHE A 253 22.28 -29.72 7.34
C PHE A 253 23.32 -29.48 8.44
N ASP A 254 22.94 -28.71 9.45
CA ASP A 254 23.81 -28.38 10.60
C ASP A 254 23.61 -29.31 11.82
N GLY A 255 22.75 -30.33 11.67
CA GLY A 255 22.44 -31.30 12.73
C GLY A 255 21.04 -31.10 13.31
N GLN A 256 20.48 -29.90 13.19
CA GLN A 256 19.11 -29.59 13.62
C GLN A 256 18.27 -28.92 12.53
N GLN A 257 18.89 -28.13 11.67
CA GLN A 257 18.24 -27.29 10.69
C GLN A 257 18.75 -27.56 9.27
N TRP A 258 17.81 -27.57 8.33
CA TRP A 258 18.04 -27.69 6.90
C TRP A 258 17.95 -26.33 6.22
N ARG A 259 18.93 -26.02 5.36
CA ARG A 259 19.04 -24.75 4.61
C ARG A 259 19.36 -24.98 3.13
N PRO A 260 18.97 -24.07 2.23
CA PRO A 260 19.25 -24.18 0.81
C PRO A 260 20.72 -23.88 0.52
N LEU A 261 21.21 -24.42 -0.61
CA LEU A 261 22.56 -24.09 -1.11
C LEU A 261 22.56 -22.78 -1.91
N HIS A 262 21.44 -22.46 -2.58
CA HIS A 262 21.30 -21.31 -3.47
C HIS A 262 20.16 -20.38 -3.03
N GLY A 263 20.20 -19.15 -3.53
CA GLY A 263 19.12 -18.19 -3.36
C GLY A 263 19.18 -17.35 -2.08
N PRO A 264 18.12 -16.57 -1.78
CA PRO A 264 18.14 -15.50 -0.79
C PRO A 264 18.30 -15.95 0.68
N GLN A 265 18.15 -17.24 0.97
CA GLN A 265 18.33 -17.81 2.32
C GLN A 265 19.38 -18.93 2.33
N ALA A 266 20.31 -18.90 1.37
CA ALA A 266 21.40 -19.88 1.29
C ALA A 266 22.21 -19.93 2.59
N ALA A 267 22.75 -21.11 2.91
CA ALA A 267 23.63 -21.26 4.05
C ALA A 267 24.89 -20.37 3.91
N PRO A 268 25.28 -19.62 4.95
CA PRO A 268 26.36 -18.62 4.85
C PRO A 268 27.76 -19.22 4.80
N VAL A 269 27.93 -20.48 5.22
CA VAL A 269 29.22 -21.18 5.28
C VAL A 269 29.07 -22.48 4.50
N VAL A 270 29.45 -22.44 3.23
CA VAL A 270 29.53 -23.59 2.32
C VAL A 270 30.77 -23.45 1.46
N ASP A 271 31.41 -24.56 1.08
CA ASP A 271 32.56 -24.51 0.19
C ASP A 271 32.15 -23.94 -1.18
N ALA A 272 32.85 -22.90 -1.62
CA ALA A 272 32.60 -22.24 -2.91
C ALA A 272 32.73 -23.22 -4.09
N ALA A 273 33.59 -24.23 -3.97
CA ALA A 273 33.76 -25.26 -4.99
C ALA A 273 32.46 -26.04 -5.24
N TRP A 274 31.66 -26.30 -4.20
CA TRP A 274 30.37 -26.99 -4.35
C TRP A 274 29.35 -26.13 -5.08
N VAL A 275 29.28 -24.84 -4.75
CA VAL A 275 28.37 -23.88 -5.39
C VAL A 275 28.68 -23.73 -6.88
N HIS A 276 29.96 -23.64 -7.24
CA HIS A 276 30.40 -23.55 -8.64
C HIS A 276 30.13 -24.84 -9.42
N ALA A 277 30.39 -26.02 -8.83
CA ALA A 277 30.17 -27.30 -9.49
C ALA A 277 28.69 -27.58 -9.78
N ASP A 278 27.78 -27.06 -8.96
CA ASP A 278 26.33 -27.26 -9.07
C ASP A 278 25.69 -26.44 -10.20
N ALA A 279 26.32 -25.35 -10.67
CA ALA A 279 25.80 -24.49 -11.73
C ALA A 279 25.72 -25.15 -13.12
N ALA A 280 26.37 -26.29 -13.32
CA ALA A 280 26.50 -26.98 -14.61
C ALA A 280 25.46 -28.08 -14.88
N VAL A 281 24.35 -28.12 -14.15
CA VAL A 281 23.35 -29.20 -14.23
C VAL A 281 22.40 -29.03 -15.43
N THR A 282 22.33 -30.06 -16.28
CA THR A 282 21.41 -30.13 -17.43
C THR A 282 20.04 -30.71 -17.04
N ARG A 283 18.99 -30.24 -17.71
CA ARG A 283 17.60 -30.69 -17.54
C ARG A 283 17.04 -31.08 -18.89
N THR A 284 16.54 -32.31 -19.03
CA THR A 284 16.00 -32.83 -20.29
C THR A 284 14.57 -33.29 -20.07
N ALA A 285 13.62 -32.64 -20.74
CA ALA A 285 12.22 -33.03 -20.66
C ALA A 285 11.86 -34.12 -21.67
N ALA A 286 10.95 -35.01 -21.29
CA ALA A 286 10.25 -35.92 -22.18
C ALA A 286 8.75 -35.56 -22.20
N GLY A 287 8.11 -35.71 -23.37
CA GLY A 287 6.67 -35.53 -23.53
C GLY A 287 6.19 -34.06 -23.65
N PRO A 288 4.88 -33.87 -23.91
CA PRO A 288 4.28 -32.56 -24.13
C PRO A 288 4.24 -31.72 -22.83
N PRO A 289 4.37 -30.39 -22.90
CA PRO A 289 4.29 -29.51 -21.73
C PRO A 289 2.84 -29.35 -21.25
N LEU A 290 2.64 -29.46 -19.94
CA LEU A 290 1.43 -29.11 -19.22
C LEU A 290 1.44 -27.60 -18.91
N ARG A 291 0.49 -26.86 -19.49
CA ARG A 291 0.31 -25.43 -19.19
C ARG A 291 -0.58 -25.27 -17.97
N TYR A 292 -0.21 -24.33 -17.11
CA TYR A 292 -1.01 -23.99 -15.93
C TYR A 292 -0.83 -22.54 -15.54
N ARG A 293 -1.84 -21.98 -14.86
CA ARG A 293 -1.82 -20.61 -14.33
C ARG A 293 -2.01 -20.66 -12.83
N VAL A 294 -1.18 -19.90 -12.11
CA VAL A 294 -1.24 -19.82 -10.65
C VAL A 294 -1.63 -18.41 -10.21
N THR A 295 -2.53 -18.35 -9.23
CA THR A 295 -2.79 -17.16 -8.41
C THR A 295 -2.29 -17.45 -7.00
N LEU A 296 -1.19 -16.81 -6.62
CA LEU A 296 -0.49 -16.99 -5.35
C LEU A 296 -0.89 -15.87 -4.39
N GLU A 297 -1.31 -16.24 -3.18
CA GLU A 297 -1.63 -15.28 -2.11
C GLU A 297 -0.33 -14.65 -1.55
N PRO A 298 -0.39 -13.45 -0.94
CA PRO A 298 0.79 -12.79 -0.38
C PRO A 298 1.55 -13.68 0.62
N THR A 299 2.79 -14.05 0.28
CA THR A 299 3.61 -14.94 1.12
C THR A 299 4.60 -14.19 2.00
N GLN A 300 4.90 -12.92 1.69
CA GLN A 300 6.01 -12.15 2.27
C GLN A 300 7.38 -12.84 2.09
N ARG A 301 7.46 -13.79 1.15
CA ARG A 301 8.67 -14.56 0.83
C ARG A 301 8.97 -14.40 -0.66
N PRO A 302 10.24 -14.55 -1.06
CA PRO A 302 10.62 -14.43 -2.47
C PRO A 302 10.34 -15.70 -3.27
N TRP A 303 9.94 -16.82 -2.65
CA TRP A 303 9.76 -18.11 -3.32
C TRP A 303 8.52 -18.13 -4.21
N LEU A 304 8.64 -18.73 -5.39
CA LEU A 304 7.57 -18.90 -6.37
C LEU A 304 7.22 -20.39 -6.50
N PRO A 305 6.20 -20.91 -5.78
CA PRO A 305 5.90 -22.34 -5.76
C PRO A 305 5.38 -22.84 -7.12
N ALA A 306 6.22 -23.47 -7.92
CA ALA A 306 5.87 -23.96 -9.26
C ALA A 306 5.67 -25.48 -9.27
N LEU A 307 5.08 -26.06 -10.32
CA LEU A 307 5.11 -27.52 -10.45
C LEU A 307 6.57 -28.00 -10.62
N GLU A 308 6.92 -29.14 -10.01
CA GLU A 308 8.29 -29.64 -9.85
C GLU A 308 9.19 -29.55 -11.10
N HIS A 309 8.60 -29.80 -12.26
CA HIS A 309 9.27 -29.91 -13.54
C HIS A 309 9.01 -28.69 -14.45
N THR A 310 8.90 -27.51 -13.84
CA THR A 310 8.76 -26.23 -14.56
C THR A 310 10.13 -25.75 -15.04
N LEU A 311 10.44 -26.02 -16.31
CA LEU A 311 11.75 -25.73 -16.91
C LEU A 311 11.85 -24.32 -17.51
N ARG A 312 10.72 -23.77 -17.98
CA ARG A 312 10.66 -22.44 -18.57
C ARG A 312 10.36 -21.40 -17.50
N VAL A 313 10.90 -20.19 -17.67
CA VAL A 313 10.65 -19.06 -16.76
C VAL A 313 9.15 -18.78 -16.67
N PRO A 314 8.56 -18.84 -15.46
CA PRO A 314 7.18 -18.45 -15.24
C PRO A 314 6.93 -16.99 -15.66
N GLN A 315 5.85 -16.74 -16.38
CA GLN A 315 5.47 -15.41 -16.84
C GLN A 315 4.56 -14.73 -15.83
N VAL A 316 5.11 -13.79 -15.07
CA VAL A 316 4.38 -13.04 -14.04
C VAL A 316 3.54 -11.93 -14.67
N GLN A 317 2.26 -11.83 -14.29
CA GLN A 317 1.32 -10.82 -14.77
C GLN A 317 1.13 -9.69 -13.73
N GLY A 318 1.23 -8.43 -14.17
CA GLY A 318 0.80 -7.25 -13.40
C GLY A 318 1.91 -6.31 -12.88
N GLY A 319 2.02 -5.13 -13.51
CA GLY A 319 2.05 -3.81 -12.86
C GLY A 319 3.21 -3.33 -11.97
N ALA A 320 4.03 -4.20 -11.37
CA ALA A 320 5.23 -3.80 -10.63
C ALA A 320 6.48 -4.40 -11.30
N PRO A 321 7.64 -3.72 -11.31
CA PRO A 321 8.86 -4.22 -11.92
C PRO A 321 9.50 -5.27 -11.00
N HIS A 322 8.78 -6.36 -10.72
CA HIS A 322 9.41 -7.55 -10.21
C HIS A 322 10.26 -8.10 -11.36
N ALA A 323 11.58 -8.06 -11.17
CA ALA A 323 12.52 -8.69 -12.08
C ALA A 323 12.09 -10.13 -12.36
N ALA A 324 12.40 -10.62 -13.58
CA ALA A 324 11.99 -11.94 -14.03
C ALA A 324 12.34 -13.02 -12.98
N PRO A 325 11.47 -14.03 -12.77
CA PRO A 325 11.78 -15.12 -11.84
C PRO A 325 13.14 -15.73 -12.15
N VAL A 326 13.93 -15.93 -11.10
CA VAL A 326 15.26 -16.56 -11.16
C VAL A 326 15.11 -18.01 -10.72
N THR A 327 15.81 -18.91 -11.41
CA THR A 327 15.87 -20.33 -11.04
C THR A 327 17.22 -20.67 -10.42
N ALA A 328 17.25 -21.47 -9.36
CA ALA A 328 18.47 -22.14 -8.90
C ALA A 328 18.82 -23.30 -9.82
N PRO A 329 20.08 -23.78 -9.80
CA PRO A 329 20.45 -25.06 -10.40
C PRO A 329 19.66 -26.25 -9.84
N ASP A 330 19.24 -26.14 -8.58
CA ASP A 330 18.33 -27.08 -7.93
C ASP A 330 16.87 -26.97 -8.38
N GLY A 331 16.51 -26.05 -9.30
CA GLY A 331 15.17 -25.97 -9.90
C GLY A 331 14.13 -25.18 -9.09
N ALA A 332 14.46 -24.67 -7.90
CA ALA A 332 13.60 -23.73 -7.19
C ALA A 332 13.48 -22.39 -7.95
N TRP A 333 12.31 -21.75 -7.90
CA TRP A 333 12.06 -20.43 -8.48
C TRP A 333 11.88 -19.38 -7.39
N TRP A 334 12.45 -18.19 -7.58
CA TRP A 334 12.22 -17.04 -6.69
C TRP A 334 12.23 -15.70 -7.44
N LEU A 335 11.69 -14.69 -6.78
CA LEU A 335 11.71 -13.30 -7.20
C LEU A 335 12.78 -12.52 -6.43
N PRO A 336 13.38 -11.47 -7.01
CA PRO A 336 14.34 -10.62 -6.30
C PRO A 336 13.75 -9.80 -5.15
N ALA A 337 12.42 -9.75 -5.02
CA ALA A 337 11.71 -9.07 -3.95
C ALA A 337 10.65 -10.01 -3.32
N PRO A 338 10.32 -9.84 -2.03
CA PRO A 338 9.23 -10.57 -1.39
C PRO A 338 7.88 -10.34 -2.06
N ILE A 339 7.01 -11.36 -2.02
CA ILE A 339 5.65 -11.30 -2.58
C ILE A 339 4.71 -10.68 -1.53
N THR A 340 4.48 -9.37 -1.66
CA THR A 340 3.64 -8.58 -0.73
C THR A 340 2.17 -8.55 -1.11
N ASP A 341 1.87 -8.80 -2.38
CA ASP A 341 0.54 -8.71 -2.98
C ASP A 341 0.20 -10.01 -3.71
N VAL A 342 -1.07 -10.19 -4.07
CA VAL A 342 -1.53 -11.35 -4.85
C VAL A 342 -0.78 -11.38 -6.18
N LEU A 343 -0.07 -12.48 -6.44
CA LEU A 343 0.77 -12.64 -7.63
C LEU A 343 0.14 -13.64 -8.58
N ARG A 344 0.03 -13.27 -9.87
CA ARG A 344 -0.45 -14.19 -10.91
C ARG A 344 0.67 -14.51 -11.87
N TYR A 345 0.81 -15.78 -12.25
CA TYR A 345 1.78 -16.17 -13.26
C TYR A 345 1.33 -17.39 -14.07
N ASP A 346 1.73 -17.40 -15.35
CA ASP A 346 1.57 -18.56 -16.24
C ASP A 346 2.87 -19.37 -16.27
N ALA A 347 2.78 -20.69 -16.27
CA ALA A 347 3.94 -21.58 -16.28
C ALA A 347 3.67 -22.85 -17.10
N GLN A 348 4.77 -23.54 -17.45
CA GLN A 348 4.76 -24.76 -18.24
C GLN A 348 5.64 -25.81 -17.54
N ALA A 349 5.02 -26.93 -17.15
CA ALA A 349 5.71 -28.06 -16.53
C ALA A 349 5.68 -29.29 -17.44
N HIS A 350 6.58 -30.23 -17.22
CA HIS A 350 6.55 -31.55 -17.86
C HIS A 350 6.27 -32.62 -16.80
N ILE A 351 5.64 -33.74 -17.16
CA ILE A 351 5.38 -34.79 -16.16
C ILE A 351 6.65 -35.61 -15.92
N ASP A 352 7.40 -35.92 -16.99
CA ASP A 352 8.62 -36.72 -16.94
C ASP A 352 9.84 -35.89 -17.36
N VAL A 353 10.79 -35.69 -16.45
CA VAL A 353 12.03 -34.95 -16.70
C VAL A 353 13.21 -35.68 -16.10
N ALA A 354 14.23 -35.93 -16.91
CA ALA A 354 15.54 -36.35 -16.43
C ALA A 354 16.31 -35.11 -15.96
N TRP A 355 16.70 -35.08 -14.69
CA TRP A 355 17.30 -33.91 -14.05
C TRP A 355 18.52 -34.31 -13.22
N GLY A 356 19.61 -33.55 -13.35
CA GLY A 356 20.81 -33.72 -12.52
C GLY A 356 22.01 -34.23 -13.32
N PRO A 357 23.20 -34.23 -12.71
CA PRO A 357 24.35 -34.92 -13.29
C PRO A 357 24.05 -36.42 -13.41
N ARG A 358 24.46 -37.07 -14.50
CA ARG A 358 24.27 -38.53 -14.70
C ARG A 358 25.37 -39.38 -14.07
N ALA A 359 26.47 -38.75 -13.67
CA ALA A 359 27.62 -39.36 -13.01
C ALA A 359 27.91 -38.65 -11.69
N ASP A 360 28.54 -39.37 -10.77
CA ASP A 360 28.95 -38.82 -9.48
C ASP A 360 29.99 -37.71 -9.65
N ARG A 361 29.79 -36.58 -8.98
CA ARG A 361 30.58 -35.35 -9.16
C ARG A 361 30.67 -34.59 -7.85
N LEU A 362 31.65 -33.69 -7.74
CA LEU A 362 31.83 -32.79 -6.60
C LEU A 362 30.55 -32.01 -6.22
N ALA A 363 29.68 -31.70 -7.18
CA ALA A 363 28.39 -31.04 -6.94
C ALA A 363 27.44 -31.82 -6.01
N LEU A 364 27.62 -33.15 -5.88
CA LEU A 364 26.80 -34.01 -5.02
C LEU A 364 27.38 -34.17 -3.60
N GLN A 365 28.58 -33.65 -3.33
CA GLN A 365 29.27 -33.83 -2.05
C GLN A 365 28.45 -33.25 -0.89
N VAL A 366 27.94 -32.02 -1.05
CA VAL A 366 27.07 -31.36 -0.05
C VAL A 366 25.81 -32.17 0.26
N ASP A 367 25.35 -33.00 -0.68
CA ASP A 367 24.17 -33.83 -0.52
C ASP A 367 24.46 -35.18 0.16
N ARG A 368 25.72 -35.46 0.50
CA ARG A 368 26.18 -36.61 1.31
C ARG A 368 26.58 -36.21 2.73
N GLU A 369 26.89 -34.94 2.95
CA GLU A 369 27.45 -34.48 4.21
C GLU A 369 26.47 -34.54 5.37
N LEU A 370 27.00 -35.02 6.51
CA LEU A 370 26.37 -35.02 7.81
C LEU A 370 27.36 -34.43 8.83
N PRO A 371 26.89 -33.55 9.73
CA PRO A 371 27.76 -32.95 10.74
C PRO A 371 28.17 -34.00 11.80
N PRO A 372 29.42 -33.93 12.29
CA PRO A 372 29.89 -34.85 13.32
C PRO A 372 29.13 -34.65 14.64
N GLY A 373 28.94 -35.74 15.38
CA GLY A 373 28.30 -35.71 16.71
C GLY A 373 26.77 -35.73 16.71
N TYR A 374 26.12 -35.86 15.55
CA TYR A 374 24.65 -35.94 15.43
C TYR A 374 24.18 -37.28 14.88
N ASN A 375 23.09 -37.81 15.45
CA ASN A 375 22.40 -39.05 15.02
C ASN A 375 23.29 -40.32 14.99
N PRO A 376 24.11 -40.59 16.01
CA PRO A 376 25.09 -41.69 15.99
C PRO A 376 24.45 -43.07 15.79
N ARG A 377 23.23 -43.31 16.29
CA ARG A 377 22.56 -44.62 16.13
C ARG A 377 22.12 -44.82 14.69
N THR A 378 21.62 -43.78 14.04
CA THR A 378 21.24 -43.80 12.62
C THR A 378 22.46 -44.05 11.74
N LEU A 379 23.60 -43.40 12.03
CA LEU A 379 24.85 -43.62 11.29
C LEU A 379 25.36 -45.07 11.46
N ALA A 380 25.43 -45.57 12.69
CA ALA A 380 25.88 -46.93 12.96
C ALA A 380 24.96 -47.97 12.31
N TRP A 381 23.65 -47.75 12.35
CA TRP A 381 22.67 -48.61 11.70
C TRP A 381 22.78 -48.60 10.18
N ALA A 382 22.91 -47.42 9.56
CA ALA A 382 23.11 -47.29 8.12
C ALA A 382 24.35 -48.08 7.66
N GLN A 383 25.47 -47.91 8.35
CA GLN A 383 26.71 -48.64 8.05
C GLN A 383 26.59 -50.16 8.28
N ALA A 384 25.82 -50.60 9.27
CA ALA A 384 25.52 -52.02 9.48
C ALA A 384 24.65 -52.59 8.34
N LEU A 385 23.61 -51.88 7.95
CA LEU A 385 22.71 -52.26 6.84
C LEU A 385 23.47 -52.39 5.52
N ARG A 386 24.39 -51.47 5.23
CA ARG A 386 25.23 -51.54 4.02
C ARG A 386 26.15 -52.77 4.01
N ARG A 387 26.71 -53.14 5.16
CA ARG A 387 27.54 -54.36 5.32
C ARG A 387 26.72 -55.63 5.17
N GLU A 388 25.53 -55.68 5.76
CA GLU A 388 24.63 -56.83 5.70
C GLU A 388 24.19 -57.14 4.27
N LEU A 389 23.89 -56.11 3.48
CA LEU A 389 23.41 -56.27 2.10
C LEU A 389 24.52 -56.42 1.05
N GLY A 390 25.81 -56.40 1.47
CA GLY A 390 26.94 -56.62 0.57
C GLY A 390 27.20 -55.51 -0.46
N ASP A 391 27.09 -54.23 -0.06
CA ASP A 391 27.28 -53.05 -0.92
C ASP A 391 26.36 -53.00 -2.18
N PRO A 392 25.03 -53.09 -1.99
CA PRO A 392 24.09 -53.14 -3.11
C PRO A 392 23.96 -51.77 -3.80
N PRO A 393 23.40 -51.71 -5.03
CA PRO A 393 23.19 -50.45 -5.73
C PRO A 393 22.30 -49.48 -4.93
N PRO A 394 22.47 -48.14 -5.06
CA PRO A 394 21.72 -47.15 -4.27
C PRO A 394 20.20 -47.34 -4.30
N ALA A 395 19.64 -47.79 -5.43
CA ALA A 395 18.21 -48.07 -5.56
C ALA A 395 17.73 -49.18 -4.61
N ALA A 396 18.54 -50.20 -4.36
CA ALA A 396 18.20 -51.29 -3.43
C ALA A 396 18.24 -50.82 -1.97
N LEU A 397 19.21 -49.97 -1.60
CA LEU A 397 19.29 -49.35 -0.27
C LEU A 397 18.09 -48.44 0.00
N VAL A 398 17.71 -47.61 -0.98
CA VAL A 398 16.51 -46.78 -0.93
C VAL A 398 15.26 -47.64 -0.69
N GLN A 399 15.11 -48.73 -1.46
CA GLN A 399 13.98 -49.66 -1.30
C GLN A 399 13.96 -50.31 0.09
N ALA A 400 15.10 -50.72 0.63
CA ALA A 400 15.19 -51.29 1.98
C ALA A 400 14.72 -50.31 3.06
N LEU A 401 15.10 -49.03 2.96
CA LEU A 401 14.63 -47.99 3.88
C LEU A 401 13.11 -47.74 3.75
N LEU A 402 12.58 -47.71 2.54
CA LEU A 402 11.15 -47.53 2.29
C LEU A 402 10.31 -48.71 2.79
N GLN A 403 10.78 -49.94 2.59
CA GLN A 403 10.17 -51.15 3.16
C GLN A 403 10.17 -51.09 4.69
N ARG A 404 11.27 -50.67 5.31
CA ARG A 404 11.30 -50.47 6.76
C ARG A 404 10.29 -49.43 7.24
N LEU A 405 10.10 -48.32 6.51
CA LEU A 405 9.06 -47.33 6.86
C LEU A 405 7.64 -47.93 6.82
N ARG A 406 7.40 -48.85 5.89
CA ARG A 406 6.11 -49.55 5.76
C ARG A 406 5.90 -50.60 6.85
N ASP A 407 6.90 -51.44 7.10
CA ASP A 407 6.76 -52.63 7.95
C ASP A 407 7.16 -52.38 9.41
N GLY A 408 7.94 -51.32 9.68
CA GLY A 408 8.56 -51.06 10.99
C GLY A 408 7.66 -50.39 12.04
N GLY A 409 6.37 -50.24 11.75
CA GLY A 409 5.35 -49.68 12.67
C GLY A 409 5.35 -48.16 12.78
N TYR A 410 5.84 -47.44 11.77
CA TYR A 410 5.89 -45.98 11.76
C TYR A 410 4.50 -45.36 11.58
N ARG A 411 4.23 -44.23 12.25
CA ARG A 411 2.92 -43.54 12.20
C ARG A 411 3.04 -42.08 11.81
N TYR A 412 2.11 -41.62 10.98
CA TYR A 412 1.98 -40.22 10.59
C TYR A 412 1.05 -39.46 11.56
N THR A 413 1.52 -38.37 12.19
CA THR A 413 0.75 -37.61 13.19
C THR A 413 1.08 -36.11 13.20
N LEU A 414 0.10 -35.27 13.56
CA LEU A 414 0.27 -33.82 13.79
C LEU A 414 0.87 -33.48 15.16
N GLU A 415 0.87 -34.44 16.10
CA GLU A 415 1.37 -34.26 17.47
C GLU A 415 2.47 -35.29 17.79
N PRO A 416 3.63 -35.25 17.11
CA PRO A 416 4.70 -36.22 17.31
C PRO A 416 5.52 -35.97 18.60
N GLY A 417 5.20 -34.89 19.33
CA GLY A 417 5.98 -34.41 20.49
C GLY A 417 7.20 -33.60 20.09
N VAL A 418 7.95 -33.10 21.08
CA VAL A 418 9.20 -32.35 20.84
C VAL A 418 10.34 -33.33 20.67
N TYR A 419 11.04 -33.26 19.53
CA TYR A 419 12.25 -34.01 19.24
C TYR A 419 13.48 -33.29 19.80
N GLY A 420 14.47 -34.05 20.26
CA GLY A 420 15.77 -33.57 20.70
C GLY A 420 16.76 -33.35 19.54
N PRO A 421 18.05 -33.12 19.88
CA PRO A 421 19.09 -32.82 18.88
C PRO A 421 19.40 -33.98 17.93
N HIS A 422 19.08 -35.22 18.28
CA HIS A 422 19.28 -36.41 17.45
C HIS A 422 17.96 -36.88 16.85
N SER A 423 17.33 -35.99 16.07
CA SER A 423 15.97 -36.18 15.60
C SER A 423 15.77 -37.43 14.72
N ALA A 424 16.77 -37.84 13.95
CA ALA A 424 16.69 -39.06 13.14
C ALA A 424 16.75 -40.32 14.01
N ASP A 425 17.59 -40.33 15.06
CA ASP A 425 17.67 -41.46 16.01
C ASP A 425 16.33 -41.66 16.73
N GLU A 426 15.77 -40.57 17.26
CA GLU A 426 14.47 -40.61 17.93
C GLU A 426 13.35 -41.09 16.99
N PHE A 427 13.37 -40.69 15.72
CA PHE A 427 12.39 -41.13 14.74
C PHE A 427 12.52 -42.63 14.44
N TRP A 428 13.73 -43.08 14.08
CA TRP A 428 13.97 -44.45 13.59
C TRP A 428 13.79 -45.52 14.68
N PHE A 429 14.15 -45.21 15.92
CA PHE A 429 14.26 -46.23 16.97
C PHE A 429 13.32 -46.04 18.15
N ASP A 430 12.99 -44.80 18.52
CA ASP A 430 12.33 -44.54 19.79
C ASP A 430 10.83 -44.24 19.60
N ARG A 431 10.51 -43.13 18.91
CA ARG A 431 9.13 -42.64 18.77
C ARG A 431 8.36 -43.33 17.65
N LYS A 432 9.02 -43.59 16.52
CA LYS A 432 8.41 -44.11 15.29
C LYS A 432 7.14 -43.36 14.86
N ALA A 433 7.02 -42.08 15.22
CA ALA A 433 5.84 -41.27 14.93
C ALA A 433 6.26 -39.85 14.59
N GLY A 434 5.83 -39.34 13.44
CA GLY A 434 6.33 -38.06 12.92
C GLY A 434 5.40 -37.40 11.91
N PHE A 435 5.61 -36.11 11.69
CA PHE A 435 5.00 -35.38 10.57
C PHE A 435 5.90 -35.46 9.32
N CYS A 436 5.47 -34.93 8.17
CA CYS A 436 6.17 -35.11 6.88
C CYS A 436 7.64 -34.67 6.94
N GLU A 437 7.94 -33.57 7.63
CA GLU A 437 9.31 -33.09 7.87
C GLU A 437 10.18 -34.05 8.70
N HIS A 438 9.59 -34.77 9.67
CA HIS A 438 10.31 -35.74 10.51
C HIS A 438 10.70 -36.94 9.67
N ILE A 439 9.74 -37.45 8.88
CA ILE A 439 9.91 -38.60 8.02
C ILE A 439 10.92 -38.28 6.91
N ALA A 440 10.76 -37.14 6.21
CA ALA A 440 11.68 -36.72 5.15
C ALA A 440 13.10 -36.46 5.69
N SER A 441 13.23 -35.76 6.82
CA SER A 441 14.53 -35.50 7.44
C SER A 441 15.23 -36.79 7.88
N ALA A 442 14.54 -37.66 8.62
CA ALA A 442 15.15 -38.91 9.10
C ALA A 442 15.52 -39.85 7.94
N PHE A 443 14.73 -39.86 6.87
CA PHE A 443 15.01 -40.61 5.65
C PHE A 443 16.25 -40.08 4.93
N VAL A 444 16.36 -38.76 4.73
CA VAL A 444 17.54 -38.16 4.08
C VAL A 444 18.79 -38.34 4.92
N VAL A 445 18.73 -38.21 6.26
CA VAL A 445 19.88 -38.49 7.14
C VAL A 445 20.35 -39.95 7.00
N ALA A 446 19.43 -40.91 6.95
CA ALA A 446 19.78 -42.32 6.74
C ALA A 446 20.44 -42.56 5.36
N LEU A 447 19.93 -41.93 4.30
CA LEU A 447 20.52 -42.02 2.96
C LEU A 447 21.93 -41.42 2.90
N ARG A 448 22.13 -40.25 3.50
CA ARG A 448 23.47 -39.63 3.59
C ARG A 448 24.45 -40.48 4.39
N ALA A 449 23.99 -41.11 5.47
CA ALA A 449 24.80 -42.05 6.24
C ALA A 449 25.15 -43.34 5.46
N LEU A 450 24.38 -43.68 4.42
CA LEU A 450 24.67 -44.74 3.46
C LEU A 450 25.56 -44.29 2.29
N ASP A 451 26.02 -43.03 2.30
CA ASP A 451 26.79 -42.38 1.22
C ASP A 451 25.97 -42.16 -0.08
N ILE A 452 24.66 -42.01 0.04
CA ILE A 452 23.76 -41.72 -1.09
C ILE A 452 23.44 -40.22 -1.08
N PRO A 453 23.71 -39.47 -2.17
CA PRO A 453 23.34 -38.06 -2.24
C PRO A 453 21.82 -37.89 -2.15
N ALA A 454 21.37 -37.16 -1.13
CA ALA A 454 19.97 -36.94 -0.85
C ALA A 454 19.73 -35.54 -0.29
N ARG A 455 18.57 -34.96 -0.63
CA ARG A 455 18.17 -33.61 -0.20
C ARG A 455 16.67 -33.51 0.03
N ILE A 456 16.25 -32.43 0.70
CA ILE A 456 14.85 -32.23 1.07
C ILE A 456 14.27 -31.11 0.22
N VAL A 457 13.06 -31.30 -0.29
CA VAL A 457 12.30 -30.25 -0.96
C VAL A 457 11.09 -29.92 -0.10
N THR A 458 10.87 -28.63 0.15
CA THR A 458 9.64 -28.15 0.79
C THR A 458 8.73 -27.49 -0.25
N GLY A 459 7.43 -27.67 -0.10
CA GLY A 459 6.47 -27.24 -1.11
C GLY A 459 5.03 -27.49 -0.70
N TYR A 460 4.15 -27.61 -1.68
CA TYR A 460 2.78 -28.06 -1.48
C TYR A 460 2.54 -29.34 -2.26
N GLN A 461 1.82 -30.28 -1.65
CA GLN A 461 1.45 -31.54 -2.29
C GLN A 461 -0.07 -31.65 -2.33
N GLY A 462 -0.60 -31.84 -3.54
CA GLY A 462 -2.03 -32.01 -3.80
C GLY A 462 -2.78 -30.69 -4.03
N GLY A 463 -4.04 -30.66 -3.63
CA GLY A 463 -4.98 -29.55 -3.83
C GLY A 463 -6.41 -30.07 -3.91
N GLU A 464 -7.38 -29.22 -3.60
CA GLU A 464 -8.81 -29.55 -3.71
C GLU A 464 -9.38 -28.94 -4.99
N PHE A 465 -9.95 -29.77 -5.87
CA PHE A 465 -10.65 -29.29 -7.06
C PHE A 465 -12.00 -28.67 -6.68
N ASN A 466 -12.21 -27.42 -7.09
CA ASN A 466 -13.48 -26.73 -6.92
C ASN A 466 -14.34 -26.87 -8.20
N PRO A 467 -15.47 -27.60 -8.15
CA PRO A 467 -16.31 -27.81 -9.32
C PRO A 467 -17.08 -26.56 -9.77
N VAL A 468 -17.13 -25.49 -8.96
CA VAL A 468 -17.89 -24.26 -9.26
C VAL A 468 -17.12 -23.34 -10.20
N ASP A 469 -15.81 -23.18 -9.99
CA ASP A 469 -14.95 -22.30 -10.79
C ASP A 469 -13.91 -23.07 -11.64
N GLY A 470 -13.80 -24.40 -11.46
CA GLY A 470 -12.87 -25.24 -12.21
C GLY A 470 -11.41 -25.10 -11.77
N LEU A 471 -11.15 -24.50 -10.61
CA LEU A 471 -9.80 -24.26 -10.10
C LEU A 471 -9.40 -25.28 -9.04
N TRP A 472 -8.10 -25.57 -8.97
CA TRP A 472 -7.50 -26.32 -7.88
C TRP A 472 -7.08 -25.36 -6.76
N THR A 473 -7.56 -25.57 -5.55
CA THR A 473 -7.24 -24.77 -4.38
C THR A 473 -6.22 -25.50 -3.51
N VAL A 474 -5.05 -24.90 -3.35
CA VAL A 474 -3.96 -25.39 -2.50
C VAL A 474 -3.87 -24.49 -1.27
N ARG A 475 -3.92 -25.08 -0.08
CA ARG A 475 -3.94 -24.37 1.21
C ARG A 475 -2.59 -24.49 1.92
N HIS A 476 -2.39 -23.69 2.96
CA HIS A 476 -1.22 -23.86 3.82
C HIS A 476 -1.18 -25.22 4.51
N SER A 477 -2.35 -25.83 4.78
CA SER A 477 -2.47 -27.21 5.28
C SER A 477 -2.01 -28.29 4.29
N ASP A 478 -1.83 -27.93 3.01
CA ASP A 478 -1.25 -28.81 1.98
C ASP A 478 0.28 -28.71 1.91
N ALA A 479 0.92 -27.96 2.83
CA ALA A 479 2.37 -27.87 2.93
C ALA A 479 2.98 -29.26 3.19
N HIS A 480 4.05 -29.57 2.47
CA HIS A 480 4.66 -30.89 2.45
C HIS A 480 6.17 -30.81 2.30
N ALA A 481 6.86 -31.83 2.82
CA ALA A 481 8.29 -32.04 2.66
C ALA A 481 8.54 -33.45 2.12
N TRP A 482 9.33 -33.55 1.06
CA TRP A 482 9.71 -34.82 0.44
C TRP A 482 11.22 -34.87 0.17
N ALA A 483 11.71 -36.06 -0.18
CA ALA A 483 13.12 -36.26 -0.49
C ALA A 483 13.35 -36.29 -2.00
N GLU A 484 14.52 -35.80 -2.41
CA GLU A 484 15.08 -36.10 -3.73
C GLU A 484 16.36 -36.90 -3.50
N VAL A 485 16.48 -38.01 -4.23
CA VAL A 485 17.60 -38.94 -4.11
C VAL A 485 18.27 -39.04 -5.46
N TRP A 486 19.60 -38.92 -5.47
CA TRP A 486 20.37 -39.08 -6.69
C TRP A 486 20.64 -40.56 -6.95
N LEU A 487 20.25 -41.04 -8.14
CA LEU A 487 20.49 -42.41 -8.58
C LEU A 487 21.43 -42.41 -9.79
N PRO A 488 22.49 -43.24 -9.80
CA PRO A 488 23.40 -43.36 -10.94
C PRO A 488 22.64 -43.64 -12.25
N GLY A 489 22.96 -42.90 -13.31
CA GLY A 489 22.32 -43.03 -14.63
C GLY A 489 20.93 -42.39 -14.76
N GLN A 490 20.22 -42.14 -13.66
CA GLN A 490 18.87 -41.53 -13.66
C GLN A 490 18.88 -40.06 -13.22
N GLY A 491 19.81 -39.67 -12.35
CA GLY A 491 19.88 -38.32 -11.78
C GLY A 491 19.02 -38.17 -10.52
N TRP A 492 18.58 -36.94 -10.24
CA TRP A 492 17.70 -36.62 -9.12
C TRP A 492 16.30 -37.20 -9.34
N THR A 493 15.87 -38.05 -8.42
CA THR A 493 14.57 -38.72 -8.44
C THR A 493 13.77 -38.34 -7.19
N ARG A 494 12.53 -37.90 -7.39
CA ARG A 494 11.60 -37.61 -6.27
C ARG A 494 11.23 -38.91 -5.55
N ILE A 495 11.42 -38.92 -4.23
CA ILE A 495 10.98 -40.00 -3.34
C ILE A 495 10.24 -39.37 -2.16
N ASP A 496 8.96 -39.72 -2.02
CA ASP A 496 8.15 -39.28 -0.89
C ASP A 496 8.05 -40.38 0.17
N PRO A 497 8.89 -40.36 1.22
CA PRO A 497 8.85 -41.39 2.26
C PRO A 497 7.55 -41.36 3.07
N THR A 498 6.81 -40.24 3.07
CA THR A 498 5.52 -40.14 3.75
C THR A 498 4.47 -41.02 3.07
N ALA A 499 4.55 -41.20 1.74
CA ALA A 499 3.66 -42.08 0.98
C ALA A 499 3.75 -43.56 1.42
N TRP A 500 4.86 -43.96 2.06
CA TRP A 500 5.08 -45.31 2.54
C TRP A 500 4.59 -45.54 3.98
N VAL A 501 4.50 -44.47 4.77
CA VAL A 501 3.95 -44.47 6.14
C VAL A 501 2.45 -44.21 6.13
N ALA A 502 1.96 -43.33 5.25
CA ALA A 502 0.56 -42.95 5.13
C ALA A 502 0.16 -42.78 3.64
N PRO A 503 -0.11 -43.88 2.91
CA PRO A 503 -0.36 -43.85 1.46
C PRO A 503 -1.50 -42.90 1.07
N SER A 504 -2.62 -42.94 1.80
CA SER A 504 -3.82 -42.12 1.56
C SER A 504 -3.56 -40.61 1.59
N ARG A 505 -2.50 -40.14 2.28
CA ARG A 505 -2.11 -38.71 2.26
C ARG A 505 -1.67 -38.25 0.87
N THR A 506 -1.05 -39.13 0.09
CA THR A 506 -0.43 -38.81 -1.21
C THR A 506 -1.25 -39.31 -2.40
N THR A 507 -1.87 -40.50 -2.30
CA THR A 507 -2.72 -41.07 -3.36
C THR A 507 -4.14 -40.50 -3.37
N GLU A 508 -4.73 -40.24 -2.20
CA GLU A 508 -6.10 -39.70 -2.08
C GLU A 508 -6.12 -38.22 -1.70
N GLY A 509 -4.96 -37.62 -1.40
CA GLY A 509 -4.86 -36.22 -0.94
C GLY A 509 -5.51 -35.98 0.43
N ALA A 510 -5.68 -37.02 1.25
CA ALA A 510 -6.41 -36.95 2.52
C ALA A 510 -5.65 -36.09 3.55
N ARG A 511 -6.25 -34.97 3.98
CA ARG A 511 -5.67 -34.11 5.04
C ARG A 511 -5.89 -34.72 6.42
N LEU A 512 -4.88 -34.68 7.28
CA LEU A 512 -5.08 -34.93 8.71
C LEU A 512 -5.90 -33.77 9.30
N GLN A 513 -7.08 -34.07 9.84
CA GLN A 513 -7.89 -33.10 10.58
C GLN A 513 -7.65 -33.30 12.09
N PRO A 514 -7.52 -32.22 12.88
CA PRO A 514 -7.50 -32.35 14.33
C PRO A 514 -8.82 -32.99 14.81
N PRO A 515 -8.78 -33.80 15.88
CA PRO A 515 -9.98 -34.46 16.39
C PRO A 515 -11.06 -33.41 16.74
N PRO A 516 -12.31 -33.58 16.28
CA PRO A 516 -13.34 -32.57 16.47
C PRO A 516 -13.64 -32.39 17.96
N GLY A 517 -13.65 -31.14 18.41
CA GLY A 517 -13.97 -30.76 19.78
C GLY A 517 -15.42 -31.13 20.17
N PRO A 518 -15.73 -31.15 21.48
CA PRO A 518 -17.04 -31.62 21.98
C PRO A 518 -18.24 -30.88 21.40
N LEU A 519 -18.10 -29.58 21.09
CA LEU A 519 -19.12 -28.78 20.41
C LEU A 519 -19.29 -29.14 18.93
N ALA A 520 -18.20 -29.48 18.22
CA ALA A 520 -18.27 -29.89 16.82
C ALA A 520 -18.92 -31.28 16.69
N ARG A 521 -18.65 -32.19 17.63
CA ARG A 521 -19.35 -33.49 17.70
C ARG A 521 -20.87 -33.35 17.89
N ALA A 522 -21.32 -32.29 18.56
CA ALA A 522 -22.74 -32.00 18.76
C ALA A 522 -23.43 -31.36 17.53
N VAL A 523 -22.66 -30.86 16.55
CA VAL A 523 -23.16 -30.12 15.37
C VAL A 523 -23.17 -30.97 14.08
N VAL A 524 -22.60 -32.18 14.10
CA VAL A 524 -22.52 -33.04 12.90
C VAL A 524 -23.79 -33.90 12.74
N GLN A 525 -24.83 -33.28 12.18
CA GLN A 525 -25.90 -33.97 11.42
C GLN A 525 -26.04 -33.40 9.99
N VAL A 526 -25.09 -32.59 9.53
CA VAL A 526 -25.11 -32.00 8.18
C VAL A 526 -24.33 -32.89 7.21
N ASP A 527 -24.92 -33.18 6.04
CA ASP A 527 -24.25 -33.93 4.96
C ASP A 527 -22.89 -33.27 4.61
N PRO A 528 -21.76 -33.99 4.76
CA PRO A 528 -20.44 -33.49 4.39
C PRO A 528 -20.32 -33.03 2.93
N ARG A 529 -21.14 -33.54 2.02
CA ARG A 529 -21.18 -33.11 0.61
C ARG A 529 -21.74 -31.71 0.46
N LEU A 530 -22.81 -31.38 1.17
CA LEU A 530 -23.41 -30.04 1.17
C LEU A 530 -22.47 -29.00 1.78
N LEU A 531 -21.76 -29.35 2.86
CA LEU A 531 -20.75 -28.47 3.45
C LEU A 531 -19.59 -28.19 2.50
N ARG A 532 -19.10 -29.22 1.78
CA ARG A 532 -18.07 -29.04 0.74
C ARG A 532 -18.55 -28.18 -0.41
N LEU A 533 -19.79 -28.39 -0.88
CA LEU A 533 -20.36 -27.58 -1.95
C LEU A 533 -20.56 -26.11 -1.52
N ALA A 534 -21.04 -25.87 -0.30
CA ALA A 534 -21.19 -24.53 0.25
C ALA A 534 -19.83 -23.82 0.38
N ARG A 535 -18.79 -24.54 0.83
CA ARG A 535 -17.42 -24.03 0.89
C ARG A 535 -16.86 -23.73 -0.50
N ALA A 536 -17.07 -24.61 -1.47
CA ALA A 536 -16.67 -24.43 -2.87
C ALA A 536 -17.31 -23.18 -3.50
N TRP A 537 -18.62 -22.97 -3.26
CA TRP A 537 -19.33 -21.75 -3.66
C TRP A 537 -18.79 -20.50 -2.98
N TRP A 538 -18.53 -20.58 -1.68
CA TRP A 538 -17.96 -19.49 -0.91
C TRP A 538 -16.58 -19.08 -1.44
N ASP A 539 -15.69 -20.06 -1.65
CA ASP A 539 -14.34 -19.85 -2.16
C ASP A 539 -14.36 -19.28 -3.58
N ALA A 540 -15.24 -19.79 -4.46
CA ALA A 540 -15.43 -19.26 -5.81
C ALA A 540 -15.95 -17.81 -5.79
N THR A 541 -16.86 -17.48 -4.87
CA THR A 541 -17.41 -16.12 -4.73
C THR A 541 -16.34 -15.14 -4.21
N ASN A 542 -15.58 -15.55 -3.20
CA ASN A 542 -14.49 -14.74 -2.65
C ASN A 542 -13.37 -14.54 -3.68
N GLN A 543 -13.07 -15.56 -4.50
CA GLN A 543 -12.17 -15.42 -5.64
C GLN A 543 -12.72 -14.40 -6.63
N ARG A 544 -13.98 -14.53 -7.06
CA ARG A 544 -14.61 -13.58 -8.00
C ARG A 544 -14.52 -12.13 -7.49
N TRP A 545 -14.75 -11.94 -6.18
CA TRP A 545 -14.58 -10.64 -5.52
C TRP A 545 -13.14 -10.13 -5.60
N ASN A 546 -12.15 -10.97 -5.26
CA ASN A 546 -10.74 -10.61 -5.36
C ASN A 546 -10.38 -10.22 -6.81
N GLU A 547 -10.82 -10.99 -7.79
CA GLU A 547 -10.51 -10.71 -9.19
C GLU A 547 -11.15 -9.41 -9.69
N TRP A 548 -12.41 -9.14 -9.34
CA TRP A 548 -13.15 -8.01 -9.92
C TRP A 548 -13.04 -6.72 -9.12
N VAL A 549 -12.83 -6.81 -7.81
CA VAL A 549 -12.85 -5.67 -6.90
C VAL A 549 -11.46 -5.33 -6.38
N LEU A 550 -10.73 -6.30 -5.85
CA LEU A 550 -9.40 -6.05 -5.26
C LEU A 550 -8.34 -5.86 -6.34
N ASP A 551 -8.33 -6.72 -7.36
CA ASP A 551 -7.38 -6.67 -8.49
C ASP A 551 -7.82 -5.71 -9.61
N TYR A 552 -8.76 -4.79 -9.31
CA TYR A 552 -9.17 -3.73 -10.24
C TYR A 552 -8.08 -2.63 -10.32
N GLY A 553 -7.02 -2.92 -11.06
CA GLY A 553 -5.88 -2.03 -11.27
C GLY A 553 -5.98 -1.14 -12.53
N PRO A 554 -4.93 -0.33 -12.78
CA PRO A 554 -4.88 0.61 -13.93
C PRO A 554 -5.07 -0.08 -15.28
N THR A 555 -4.49 -1.27 -15.46
CA THR A 555 -4.58 -2.05 -16.70
C THR A 555 -6.01 -2.49 -17.00
N ARG A 556 -6.75 -3.01 -16.00
CA ARG A 556 -8.15 -3.40 -16.18
C ARG A 556 -9.05 -2.19 -16.38
N GLN A 557 -8.79 -1.08 -15.68
CA GLN A 557 -9.54 0.17 -15.87
C GLN A 557 -9.42 0.67 -17.32
N LEU A 558 -8.21 0.67 -17.89
CA LEU A 558 -7.99 1.02 -19.29
C LEU A 558 -8.63 0.02 -20.26
N GLN A 559 -8.57 -1.28 -19.97
CA GLN A 559 -9.26 -2.30 -20.78
C GLN A 559 -10.79 -2.13 -20.77
N LEU A 560 -11.39 -1.79 -19.62
CA LEU A 560 -12.82 -1.50 -19.51
C LEU A 560 -13.20 -0.31 -20.40
N LEU A 561 -12.45 0.79 -20.33
CA LEU A 561 -12.68 1.97 -21.16
C LEU A 561 -12.56 1.62 -22.66
N ARG A 562 -11.56 0.82 -23.03
CA ARG A 562 -11.41 0.33 -24.42
C ARG A 562 -12.58 -0.52 -24.89
N ARG A 563 -13.10 -1.41 -24.03
CA ARG A 563 -14.31 -2.21 -24.32
C ARG A 563 -15.57 -1.34 -24.46
N LEU A 564 -15.62 -0.20 -23.78
CA LEU A 564 -16.68 0.80 -23.89
C LEU A 564 -16.49 1.74 -25.10
N GLY A 565 -15.50 1.47 -25.97
CA GLY A 565 -15.26 2.23 -27.20
C GLY A 565 -14.41 3.50 -27.03
N TRP A 566 -13.79 3.71 -25.87
CA TRP A 566 -12.88 4.83 -25.65
C TRP A 566 -11.44 4.46 -26.01
N SER A 567 -10.74 5.32 -26.74
CA SER A 567 -9.31 5.19 -27.02
C SER A 567 -8.47 5.56 -25.79
N ALA A 568 -8.58 4.77 -24.72
CA ALA A 568 -7.92 5.04 -23.45
C ALA A 568 -6.43 4.67 -23.53
N GLN A 569 -5.57 5.68 -23.44
CA GLN A 569 -4.11 5.54 -23.44
C GLN A 569 -3.52 5.75 -22.05
N ASP A 570 -4.14 6.61 -21.23
CA ASP A 570 -3.63 6.98 -19.91
C ASP A 570 -4.77 7.18 -18.88
N TRP A 571 -4.44 7.25 -17.59
CA TRP A 571 -5.38 7.46 -16.49
C TRP A 571 -6.19 8.76 -16.61
N ARG A 572 -5.66 9.75 -17.35
CA ARG A 572 -6.33 11.01 -17.67
C ARG A 572 -7.65 10.78 -18.41
N ASP A 573 -7.73 9.72 -19.21
CA ASP A 573 -8.96 9.36 -19.93
C ASP A 573 -10.03 8.84 -18.97
N ALA A 574 -9.63 8.09 -17.93
CA ALA A 574 -10.54 7.69 -16.86
C ALA A 574 -11.07 8.92 -16.09
N LEU A 575 -10.22 9.91 -15.82
CA LEU A 575 -10.64 11.16 -15.17
C LEU A 575 -11.62 11.96 -16.05
N ARG A 576 -11.38 12.04 -17.36
CA ARG A 576 -12.31 12.68 -18.32
C ARG A 576 -13.65 11.95 -18.36
N ALA A 577 -13.62 10.61 -18.39
CA ALA A 577 -14.83 9.78 -18.32
C ALA A 577 -15.61 10.05 -17.04
N LEU A 578 -14.92 10.06 -15.90
CA LEU A 578 -15.53 10.36 -14.61
C LEU A 578 -16.14 11.76 -14.61
N GLY A 579 -15.41 12.76 -15.12
CA GLY A 579 -15.90 14.14 -15.24
C GLY A 579 -17.15 14.25 -16.11
N ALA A 580 -17.20 13.54 -17.23
CA ALA A 580 -18.37 13.50 -18.12
C ALA A 580 -19.57 12.84 -17.44
N VAL A 581 -19.38 11.71 -16.76
CA VAL A 581 -20.47 11.00 -16.06
C VAL A 581 -20.98 11.81 -14.86
N LEU A 582 -20.08 12.41 -14.07
CA LEU A 582 -20.48 13.28 -12.96
C LEU A 582 -21.18 14.54 -13.47
N GLY A 583 -20.72 15.12 -14.58
CA GLY A 583 -21.37 16.24 -15.24
C GLY A 583 -22.79 15.89 -15.71
N LEU A 584 -22.96 14.75 -16.37
CA LEU A 584 -24.27 14.24 -16.78
C LEU A 584 -25.17 13.98 -15.56
N ALA A 585 -24.66 13.34 -14.51
CA ALA A 585 -25.39 13.09 -13.28
C ALA A 585 -25.81 14.40 -12.59
N ALA A 586 -24.96 15.42 -12.60
CA ALA A 586 -25.28 16.75 -12.09
C ALA A 586 -26.37 17.43 -12.94
N VAL A 587 -26.30 17.34 -14.27
CA VAL A 587 -27.35 17.86 -15.17
C VAL A 587 -28.67 17.14 -14.95
N VAL A 588 -28.68 15.81 -14.82
CA VAL A 588 -29.87 15.03 -14.50
C VAL A 588 -30.40 15.38 -13.11
N GLY A 589 -29.52 15.54 -12.13
CA GLY A 589 -29.89 15.95 -10.76
C GLY A 589 -30.50 17.34 -10.73
N VAL A 590 -29.91 18.30 -11.45
CA VAL A 590 -30.48 19.64 -11.64
C VAL A 590 -31.80 19.55 -12.39
N ALA A 591 -31.90 18.82 -13.49
CA ALA A 591 -33.15 18.60 -14.20
C ALA A 591 -34.22 17.97 -13.31
N TRP A 592 -33.85 17.05 -12.41
CA TRP A 592 -34.73 16.41 -11.44
C TRP A 592 -35.10 17.31 -10.26
N LEU A 593 -34.24 18.25 -9.85
CA LEU A 593 -34.54 19.29 -8.86
C LEU A 593 -35.34 20.45 -9.45
N LEU A 594 -35.16 20.74 -10.73
CA LEU A 594 -35.98 21.66 -11.53
C LEU A 594 -37.30 21.00 -11.96
N TRP A 595 -37.38 19.67 -11.98
CA TRP A 595 -38.61 18.93 -12.27
C TRP A 595 -39.75 19.27 -11.30
N PRO A 596 -39.54 19.43 -9.98
CA PRO A 596 -40.56 19.96 -9.08
C PRO A 596 -40.70 21.49 -9.10
N LEU A 597 -39.84 22.22 -9.83
CA LEU A 597 -40.03 23.63 -10.19
C LEU A 597 -40.88 23.80 -11.47
N ARG A 598 -41.10 22.74 -12.27
CA ARG A 598 -42.39 22.66 -12.99
C ARG A 598 -43.46 22.77 -11.92
N PRO A 599 -44.51 23.57 -12.08
CA PRO A 599 -45.51 23.77 -11.05
C PRO A 599 -46.08 22.41 -10.63
N ARG A 600 -45.49 21.79 -9.59
CA ARG A 600 -46.14 20.81 -8.73
C ARG A 600 -47.46 21.46 -8.43
N ARG A 601 -48.55 20.86 -8.93
CA ARG A 601 -49.94 21.34 -8.84
C ARG A 601 -50.01 22.31 -7.67
N ALA A 602 -49.90 23.61 -7.96
CA ALA A 602 -49.84 24.61 -6.92
C ALA A 602 -51.03 24.32 -6.02
N ASP A 603 -50.80 24.23 -4.71
CA ASP A 603 -51.85 24.00 -3.73
C ASP A 603 -53.11 24.75 -4.22
N PRO A 604 -54.24 24.07 -4.49
CA PRO A 604 -55.40 24.68 -5.13
C PRO A 604 -55.76 26.03 -4.51
N TRP A 605 -55.57 26.15 -3.19
CA TRP A 605 -55.68 27.37 -2.41
C TRP A 605 -54.78 28.53 -2.89
N GLN A 606 -53.48 28.30 -3.07
CA GLN A 606 -52.54 29.33 -3.54
C GLN A 606 -52.85 29.78 -4.97
N ARG A 607 -53.33 28.85 -5.82
CA ARG A 607 -53.74 29.18 -7.18
C ARG A 607 -54.91 30.16 -7.19
N TRP A 608 -55.88 29.96 -6.31
CA TRP A 608 -57.05 30.81 -6.17
C TRP A 608 -56.74 32.18 -5.57
N LEU A 609 -55.88 32.23 -4.53
CA LEU A 609 -55.42 33.50 -3.96
C LEU A 609 -54.64 34.35 -4.98
N ARG A 610 -53.79 33.72 -5.80
CA ARG A 610 -53.08 34.41 -6.90
C ARG A 610 -54.02 34.91 -7.98
N LEU A 611 -55.06 34.15 -8.32
CA LEU A 611 -56.06 34.58 -9.31
C LEU A 611 -56.87 35.78 -8.81
N ALA A 612 -57.27 35.80 -7.54
CA ALA A 612 -57.90 36.96 -6.91
C ALA A 612 -56.94 38.17 -6.88
N ALA A 613 -55.67 37.97 -6.49
CA ALA A 613 -54.66 39.03 -6.49
C ALA A 613 -54.41 39.62 -7.88
N GLN A 614 -54.33 38.80 -8.93
CA GLN A 614 -54.19 39.27 -10.31
C GLN A 614 -55.38 40.13 -10.76
N ARG A 615 -56.61 39.73 -10.41
CA ARG A 615 -57.81 40.51 -10.72
C ARG A 615 -57.87 41.84 -9.95
N ALA A 616 -57.44 41.84 -8.68
CA ALA A 616 -57.32 43.07 -7.89
C ALA A 616 -56.24 44.01 -8.46
N ALA A 617 -55.06 43.49 -8.82
CA ALA A 617 -53.99 44.27 -9.42
C ALA A 617 -54.35 44.84 -10.79
N ALA A 618 -55.06 44.06 -11.62
CA ALA A 618 -55.58 44.53 -12.91
C ALA A 618 -56.55 45.71 -12.79
N ALA A 619 -57.18 45.87 -11.62
CA ALA A 619 -58.08 46.98 -11.31
C ALA A 619 -57.42 48.13 -10.53
N GLY A 620 -56.10 48.11 -10.37
CA GLY A 620 -55.35 49.18 -9.69
C GLY A 620 -55.20 49.03 -8.18
N VAL A 621 -55.63 47.91 -7.59
CA VAL A 621 -55.44 47.64 -6.15
C VAL A 621 -53.96 47.32 -5.88
N ALA A 622 -53.32 48.12 -5.01
CA ALA A 622 -51.97 47.86 -4.55
C ALA A 622 -51.92 46.56 -3.73
N LEU A 623 -51.12 45.59 -4.18
CA LEU A 623 -51.04 44.27 -3.53
C LEU A 623 -50.24 44.34 -2.21
N PRO A 624 -50.79 43.84 -1.10
CA PRO A 624 -50.10 43.83 0.18
C PRO A 624 -49.00 42.75 0.23
N GLN A 625 -47.93 43.04 0.99
CA GLN A 625 -46.91 42.06 1.35
C GLN A 625 -46.82 41.93 2.89
N PRO A 626 -47.01 40.73 3.47
CA PRO A 626 -47.26 39.44 2.80
C PRO A 626 -48.68 39.31 2.22
N LEU A 627 -48.82 38.55 1.12
CA LEU A 627 -50.10 38.31 0.45
C LEU A 627 -50.94 37.29 1.24
N THR A 628 -51.90 37.78 2.02
CA THR A 628 -52.90 36.96 2.73
C THR A 628 -54.31 37.30 2.25
N PRO A 629 -55.29 36.39 2.38
CA PRO A 629 -56.67 36.68 1.98
C PRO A 629 -57.25 37.91 2.71
N ARG A 630 -56.98 38.06 4.01
CA ARG A 630 -57.39 39.24 4.81
C ARG A 630 -56.73 40.54 4.36
N ALA A 631 -55.43 40.50 4.10
CA ALA A 631 -54.71 41.68 3.63
C ALA A 631 -55.23 42.12 2.25
N LEU A 632 -55.48 41.16 1.35
CA LEU A 632 -56.03 41.44 0.02
C LEU A 632 -57.47 41.97 0.10
N ALA A 633 -58.31 41.42 0.98
CA ALA A 633 -59.67 41.93 1.21
C ALA A 633 -59.64 43.38 1.73
N THR A 634 -58.73 43.68 2.64
CA THR A 634 -58.52 45.04 3.18
C THR A 634 -58.05 46.00 2.09
N ALA A 635 -57.15 45.55 1.20
CA ALA A 635 -56.67 46.36 0.08
C ALA A 635 -57.77 46.66 -0.94
N VAL A 636 -58.64 45.69 -1.24
CA VAL A 636 -59.81 45.88 -2.12
C VAL A 636 -60.82 46.85 -1.49
N ARG A 637 -61.07 46.74 -0.19
CA ARG A 637 -62.01 47.61 0.54
C ARG A 637 -61.52 49.07 0.65
N ARG A 638 -60.22 49.28 0.76
CA ARG A 638 -59.60 50.62 0.83
C ARG A 638 -59.46 51.30 -0.54
N HIS A 639 -59.76 50.59 -1.63
CA HIS A 639 -59.59 51.15 -2.97
C HIS A 639 -60.74 52.12 -3.30
N PRO A 640 -60.46 53.41 -3.57
CA PRO A 640 -61.48 54.47 -3.66
C PRO A 640 -62.43 54.34 -4.86
N GLY A 641 -62.16 53.42 -5.79
CA GLY A 641 -63.01 53.14 -6.96
C GLY A 641 -63.89 51.88 -6.86
N VAL A 642 -63.96 51.23 -5.69
CA VAL A 642 -64.72 49.97 -5.52
C VAL A 642 -66.02 50.25 -4.75
N PRO A 643 -67.21 49.96 -5.33
CA PRO A 643 -68.47 50.07 -4.61
C PRO A 643 -68.50 49.17 -3.36
N ASP A 644 -69.12 49.64 -2.28
CA ASP A 644 -69.17 48.92 -0.99
C ASP A 644 -69.77 47.51 -1.08
N ALA A 645 -70.73 47.30 -1.99
CA ALA A 645 -71.28 45.97 -2.28
C ALA A 645 -70.24 45.04 -2.93
N THR A 646 -69.37 45.58 -3.79
CA THR A 646 -68.29 44.83 -4.44
C THR A 646 -67.16 44.50 -3.46
N ALA A 647 -66.79 45.45 -2.59
CA ALA A 647 -65.80 45.23 -1.54
C ALA A 647 -66.24 44.11 -0.58
N ARG A 648 -67.51 44.10 -0.15
CA ARG A 648 -68.07 43.05 0.71
C ARG A 648 -68.09 41.66 0.06
N ALA A 649 -68.42 41.58 -1.24
CA ALA A 649 -68.39 40.31 -1.97
C ALA A 649 -66.97 39.72 -2.07
N TRP A 650 -65.96 40.58 -2.29
CA TRP A 650 -64.55 40.20 -2.30
C TRP A 650 -64.04 39.76 -0.92
N GLU A 651 -64.42 40.48 0.14
CA GLU A 651 -64.06 40.15 1.52
C GLU A 651 -64.63 38.79 1.95
N ALA A 652 -65.92 38.53 1.66
CA ALA A 652 -66.56 37.25 1.97
C ALA A 652 -65.88 36.07 1.25
N ALA A 653 -65.54 36.23 -0.04
CA ALA A 653 -64.88 35.18 -0.82
C ALA A 653 -63.46 34.88 -0.33
N LEU A 654 -62.70 35.90 0.07
CA LEU A 654 -61.33 35.77 0.56
C LEU A 654 -61.28 35.19 1.99
N LEU A 655 -62.20 35.59 2.87
CA LEU A 655 -62.31 35.01 4.21
C LEU A 655 -62.76 33.54 4.17
N GLN A 656 -63.65 33.17 3.25
CA GLN A 656 -64.03 31.78 3.03
C GLN A 656 -62.84 30.95 2.51
N LEU A 657 -62.05 31.51 1.59
CA LEU A 657 -60.81 30.89 1.11
C LEU A 657 -59.80 30.68 2.25
N GLU A 658 -59.73 31.60 3.22
CA GLU A 658 -58.92 31.45 4.44
C GLU A 658 -59.46 30.37 5.37
N ALA A 659 -60.77 30.35 5.64
CA ALA A 659 -61.40 29.33 6.49
C ALA A 659 -61.15 27.90 5.99
N LEU A 660 -61.27 27.69 4.67
CA LEU A 660 -61.01 26.39 4.03
C LEU A 660 -59.55 25.92 4.16
N ARG A 661 -58.60 26.83 4.38
CA ARG A 661 -57.18 26.48 4.58
C ARG A 661 -56.91 25.95 5.98
N TYR A 662 -57.67 26.41 6.96
CA TYR A 662 -57.47 26.09 8.39
C TYR A 662 -58.51 25.10 8.93
N ASP A 663 -59.40 24.58 8.08
CA ASP A 663 -60.32 23.51 8.44
C ASP A 663 -59.58 22.17 8.60
N PRO A 664 -59.54 21.59 9.82
CA PRO A 664 -58.85 20.33 10.08
C PRO A 664 -59.45 19.12 9.32
N ALA A 665 -60.71 19.18 8.88
CA ALA A 665 -61.33 18.15 8.05
C ALA A 665 -60.85 18.20 6.58
N MET A 666 -60.25 19.32 6.15
CA MET A 666 -59.89 19.59 4.75
C MET A 666 -58.39 19.47 4.45
N ALA A 667 -57.56 19.13 5.43
CA ALA A 667 -56.09 19.17 5.34
C ALA A 667 -55.45 18.17 4.34
N ALA A 668 -56.21 17.20 3.82
CA ALA A 668 -55.68 16.16 2.93
C ALA A 668 -56.06 16.34 1.43
N SER A 669 -57.25 16.87 1.11
CA SER A 669 -57.66 17.28 -0.26
C SER A 669 -59.13 17.73 -0.28
N LEU A 670 -59.44 18.87 -0.92
CA LEU A 670 -60.83 19.30 -1.17
C LEU A 670 -61.55 18.35 -2.15
N PRO A 671 -62.80 17.91 -1.89
CA PRO A 671 -63.62 17.19 -2.86
C PRO A 671 -63.82 17.99 -4.16
N ALA A 672 -63.87 17.31 -5.32
CA ALA A 672 -63.94 17.95 -6.64
C ALA A 672 -65.18 18.84 -6.86
N GLY A 673 -66.25 18.64 -6.07
CA GLY A 673 -67.45 19.48 -6.07
C GLY A 673 -67.23 20.85 -5.43
N GLU A 674 -66.61 20.88 -4.24
CA GLU A 674 -66.29 22.14 -3.54
C GLU A 674 -65.23 22.95 -4.28
N GLN A 675 -64.25 22.28 -4.92
CA GLN A 675 -63.29 22.96 -5.80
C GLN A 675 -63.96 23.66 -6.98
N ARG A 676 -65.04 23.08 -7.53
CA ARG A 676 -65.82 23.68 -8.62
C ARG A 676 -66.64 24.87 -8.12
N ALA A 677 -67.32 24.73 -6.98
CA ALA A 677 -68.11 25.79 -6.37
C ALA A 677 -67.25 27.02 -6.01
N LEU A 678 -66.08 26.82 -5.40
CA LEU A 678 -65.17 27.91 -5.06
C LEU A 678 -64.58 28.59 -6.31
N ARG A 679 -64.26 27.80 -7.35
CA ARG A 679 -63.80 28.33 -8.65
C ARG A 679 -64.89 29.13 -9.37
N GLN A 680 -66.15 28.73 -9.27
CA GLN A 680 -67.28 29.51 -9.78
C GLN A 680 -67.43 30.81 -9.00
N ARG A 681 -67.47 30.78 -7.67
CA ARG A 681 -67.56 32.00 -6.84
C ARG A 681 -66.45 33.02 -7.09
N LEU A 682 -65.20 32.57 -7.26
CA LEU A 682 -64.07 33.46 -7.60
C LEU A 682 -64.14 33.98 -9.05
N ARG A 683 -64.84 33.27 -9.94
CA ARG A 683 -65.14 33.76 -11.30
C ARG A 683 -66.23 34.80 -11.28
N ASP A 684 -67.26 34.56 -10.47
CA ASP A 684 -68.48 35.38 -10.29
C ASP A 684 -68.25 36.61 -9.41
N LEU A 685 -67.03 36.78 -8.85
CA LEU A 685 -66.64 38.00 -8.17
C LEU A 685 -66.88 39.22 -9.08
N PRO A 686 -67.52 40.29 -8.57
CA PRO A 686 -67.81 41.47 -9.38
C PRO A 686 -66.52 42.05 -9.94
N THR A 687 -66.55 42.42 -11.22
CA THR A 687 -65.41 43.02 -11.91
C THR A 687 -65.09 44.36 -11.28
N LEU A 688 -63.87 44.49 -10.76
CA LEU A 688 -63.34 45.75 -10.29
C LEU A 688 -63.05 46.62 -11.53
N THR A 689 -63.82 47.69 -11.74
CA THR A 689 -63.68 48.57 -12.91
C THR A 689 -62.44 49.45 -12.78
N ALA A 690 -61.53 49.35 -13.76
CA ALA A 690 -60.31 50.15 -13.81
C ALA A 690 -60.59 51.56 -14.37
N ARG A 691 -60.10 52.61 -13.69
CA ARG A 691 -59.82 53.90 -14.35
C ARG A 691 -58.42 53.79 -14.94
N ALA A 692 -58.29 53.97 -16.24
CA ALA A 692 -57.05 53.77 -16.98
C ALA A 692 -55.91 54.68 -16.45
N PRO A 693 -54.75 54.13 -16.04
CA PRO A 693 -53.56 54.93 -15.83
C PRO A 693 -52.82 55.13 -17.17
N THR A 694 -52.47 56.38 -17.44
CA THR A 694 -51.60 56.82 -18.53
C THR A 694 -50.22 56.16 -18.41
N ARG A 695 -49.87 55.29 -19.36
CA ARG A 695 -48.53 54.70 -19.45
C ARG A 695 -47.58 55.67 -20.15
N ARG A 696 -46.67 56.28 -19.40
CA ARG A 696 -45.42 56.81 -19.96
C ARG A 696 -44.50 55.65 -20.34
N ALA A 697 -43.90 55.77 -21.52
CA ALA A 697 -42.95 54.84 -22.08
C ALA A 697 -41.63 54.83 -21.31
N ALA A 698 -41.12 53.64 -21.00
CA ALA A 698 -39.70 53.39 -20.77
C ALA A 698 -39.40 52.01 -21.37
N GLY A 699 -39.01 52.02 -22.64
CA GLY A 699 -38.61 50.83 -23.37
C GLY A 699 -37.14 50.50 -23.13
N ARG A 700 -36.93 49.25 -22.69
CA ARG A 700 -35.91 48.30 -23.17
C ARG A 700 -34.44 48.62 -22.85
N TRP A 701 -33.96 48.02 -21.75
CA TRP A 701 -32.59 47.53 -21.63
C TRP A 701 -32.50 46.07 -22.12
N LEU A 702 -31.75 45.91 -23.22
CA LEU A 702 -30.88 44.81 -23.62
C LEU A 702 -31.33 43.34 -23.41
N LEU A 703 -31.79 42.75 -24.52
CA LEU A 703 -31.52 41.36 -24.89
C LEU A 703 -30.10 41.30 -25.47
N GLY A 704 -29.20 40.52 -24.86
CA GLY A 704 -27.87 40.28 -25.43
C GLY A 704 -26.87 39.62 -24.48
N ALA A 705 -27.18 38.43 -23.94
CA ALA A 705 -26.17 37.47 -23.45
C ALA A 705 -26.83 36.14 -23.07
N ALA A 706 -27.02 35.25 -24.06
CA ALA A 706 -27.31 33.84 -23.79
C ALA A 706 -26.75 32.97 -24.93
N LEU A 707 -25.43 33.04 -25.13
CA LEU A 707 -24.64 32.08 -25.90
C LEU A 707 -23.14 32.23 -25.54
N ALA A 708 -22.82 31.98 -24.28
CA ALA A 708 -21.45 31.69 -23.79
C ALA A 708 -21.56 31.17 -22.35
N ALA A 709 -22.12 29.97 -22.17
CA ALA A 709 -22.00 29.22 -20.93
C ALA A 709 -21.06 28.03 -21.16
N THR A 710 -19.87 28.34 -21.66
CA THR A 710 -18.71 27.45 -21.64
C THR A 710 -17.71 28.02 -20.64
N LEU A 711 -17.45 27.20 -19.62
CA LEU A 711 -16.35 27.31 -18.63
C LEU A 711 -16.50 28.43 -17.59
N PRO A 712 -16.62 28.11 -16.28
CA PRO A 712 -16.21 29.05 -15.27
C PRO A 712 -14.68 29.13 -15.37
N LEU A 713 -14.17 30.19 -16.01
CA LEU A 713 -12.83 30.68 -15.70
C LEU A 713 -12.90 31.08 -14.23
N GLY A 714 -12.37 30.20 -13.37
CA GLY A 714 -12.10 30.56 -12.00
C GLY A 714 -11.22 31.80 -12.03
N GLU A 715 -11.72 32.90 -11.48
CA GLU A 715 -10.83 33.90 -10.92
C GLU A 715 -9.80 33.14 -10.06
N PRO A 716 -8.51 33.48 -10.13
CA PRO A 716 -7.55 32.94 -9.20
C PRO A 716 -8.08 33.32 -7.82
N ARG A 717 -8.63 32.33 -7.12
CA ARG A 717 -8.97 32.45 -5.72
C ARG A 717 -7.68 32.90 -5.07
N ALA A 718 -7.62 34.17 -4.67
CA ALA A 718 -6.60 34.62 -3.75
C ALA A 718 -6.65 33.61 -2.60
N GLN A 719 -5.58 32.83 -2.47
CA GLN A 719 -5.37 32.06 -1.26
C GLN A 719 -5.61 33.05 -0.12
N PRO A 720 -6.39 32.72 0.92
CA PRO A 720 -6.49 33.60 2.06
C PRO A 720 -5.05 33.90 2.46
N ALA A 721 -4.67 35.18 2.45
CA ALA A 721 -3.36 35.60 2.90
C ALA A 721 -3.21 35.03 4.29
N ARG A 722 -2.42 33.95 4.42
CA ARG A 722 -1.89 33.55 5.71
C ARG A 722 -0.96 34.67 6.08
N THR A 723 -1.48 35.62 6.84
CA THR A 723 -0.74 36.73 7.43
C THR A 723 0.18 36.13 8.49
N GLY A 724 1.34 35.69 8.06
CA GLY A 724 2.39 35.13 8.88
C GLY A 724 3.41 34.37 8.03
N THR A 725 4.64 34.88 7.96
CA THR A 725 5.82 34.19 7.40
C THR A 725 6.20 32.93 8.18
N GLY A 726 5.62 32.75 9.39
CA GLY A 726 5.97 31.68 10.32
C GLY A 726 7.26 31.97 11.10
N TRP A 727 7.81 33.17 10.95
CA TRP A 727 9.01 33.68 11.62
C TRP A 727 8.69 34.91 12.46
N ASP A 728 9.48 35.09 13.52
CA ASP A 728 9.54 36.37 14.22
C ASP A 728 10.29 37.40 13.35
N GLU A 729 9.69 38.57 13.19
CA GLU A 729 10.19 39.61 12.29
C GLU A 729 11.51 40.23 12.80
N ALA A 730 11.71 40.29 14.12
CA ALA A 730 12.97 40.73 14.71
C ALA A 730 14.11 39.74 14.40
N THR A 731 13.83 38.44 14.47
CA THR A 731 14.79 37.37 14.13
C THR A 731 15.22 37.44 12.66
N LEU A 732 14.27 37.59 11.73
CA LEU A 732 14.58 37.73 10.29
C LEU A 732 15.37 39.00 9.99
N ARG A 733 15.00 40.14 10.61
CA ARG A 733 15.75 41.39 10.48
C ARG A 733 17.19 41.26 10.99
N ALA A 734 17.39 40.64 12.16
CA ALA A 734 18.72 40.45 12.72
C ALA A 734 19.62 39.59 11.81
N LEU A 735 19.07 38.51 11.24
CA LEU A 735 19.79 37.69 10.26
C LEU A 735 20.09 38.47 8.96
N ALA A 736 19.13 39.27 8.47
CA ALA A 736 19.33 40.08 7.27
C ALA A 736 20.43 41.14 7.47
N THR A 737 20.39 41.87 8.58
CA THR A 737 21.43 42.86 8.93
C THR A 737 22.80 42.20 9.07
N SER A 738 22.88 40.98 9.63
CA SER A 738 24.16 40.28 9.77
C SER A 738 24.73 39.84 8.43
N ILE A 739 23.86 39.41 7.49
CA ILE A 739 24.27 39.08 6.12
C ILE A 739 24.71 40.34 5.38
N ASP A 740 23.91 41.41 5.36
CA ASP A 740 24.25 42.66 4.66
C ASP A 740 25.59 43.22 5.17
N ARG A 741 25.84 43.19 6.48
CA ARG A 741 27.11 43.63 7.06
C ARG A 741 28.28 42.72 6.68
N ALA A 742 28.08 41.41 6.67
CA ALA A 742 29.14 40.46 6.29
C ALA A 742 29.50 40.55 4.81
N GLU A 743 28.55 40.94 3.95
CA GLU A 743 28.71 41.07 2.51
C GLU A 743 29.10 42.48 2.05
N GLY A 744 29.01 43.50 2.92
CA GLY A 744 29.20 44.90 2.53
C GLY A 744 28.08 45.43 1.63
N TRP A 745 26.84 44.97 1.84
CA TRP A 745 25.66 45.39 1.08
C TRP A 745 24.94 46.55 1.76
N ASP A 746 25.43 47.77 1.50
CA ASP A 746 24.88 49.01 2.08
C ASP A 746 23.47 49.36 1.59
N ASP A 747 23.01 48.73 0.50
CA ASP A 747 21.68 48.91 -0.09
C ASP A 747 20.58 48.09 0.61
N GLY A 748 20.93 47.30 1.63
CA GLY A 748 19.96 46.50 2.40
C GLY A 748 19.37 45.33 1.60
N TRP A 749 20.15 44.73 0.70
CA TRP A 749 19.69 43.66 -0.18
C TRP A 749 19.09 42.46 0.57
N ALA A 750 19.75 41.95 1.60
CA ALA A 750 19.21 40.86 2.41
C ALA A 750 17.97 41.29 3.19
N GLN A 751 17.95 42.53 3.69
CA GLN A 751 16.79 43.11 4.39
C GLN A 751 15.55 43.24 3.49
N GLN A 752 15.74 43.42 2.18
CA GLN A 752 14.65 43.43 1.20
C GLN A 752 14.00 42.03 1.03
N TRP A 753 14.80 40.97 1.05
CA TRP A 753 14.36 39.63 0.62
C TRP A 753 14.01 38.67 1.76
N LEU A 754 14.74 38.68 2.87
CA LEU A 754 14.49 37.76 4.00
C LEU A 754 13.08 37.86 4.61
N PRO A 755 12.44 39.05 4.70
CA PRO A 755 11.05 39.16 5.14
C PRO A 755 10.03 38.43 4.24
N ARG A 756 10.41 38.07 3.01
CA ARG A 756 9.55 37.32 2.06
C ARG A 756 9.71 35.80 2.19
N ALA A 757 10.67 35.33 2.99
CA ALA A 757 10.88 33.92 3.27
C ALA A 757 9.77 33.39 4.18
N ARG A 758 9.28 32.19 3.84
CA ARG A 758 8.25 31.48 4.62
C ARG A 758 8.87 30.25 5.28
N ARG A 759 8.48 29.96 6.51
CA ARG A 759 8.94 28.76 7.22
C ARG A 759 8.44 27.49 6.51
N ASP A 760 9.36 26.64 6.07
CA ASP A 760 9.07 25.37 5.39
C ASP A 760 9.22 24.20 6.37
N ALA A 761 8.12 23.88 7.06
CA ALA A 761 8.08 22.76 8.00
C ALA A 761 8.37 21.39 7.33
N ARG A 762 8.11 21.24 6.03
CA ARG A 762 8.38 19.99 5.31
C ARG A 762 9.88 19.85 5.06
N ALA A 763 10.54 20.91 4.64
CA ALA A 763 11.99 20.92 4.46
C ALA A 763 12.71 20.60 5.77
N ARG A 764 12.27 21.19 6.89
CA ARG A 764 12.79 20.84 8.22
C ARG A 764 12.60 19.35 8.53
N ALA A 765 11.39 18.83 8.37
CA ALA A 765 11.08 17.42 8.66
C ALA A 765 11.87 16.43 7.79
N LEU A 766 12.10 16.75 6.51
CA LEU A 766 12.88 15.92 5.60
C LEU A 766 14.38 15.94 5.88
N ASN A 767 14.87 16.93 6.64
CA ASN A 767 16.26 16.99 7.12
C ASN A 767 16.43 16.35 8.52
N THR A 768 15.37 15.86 9.15
CA THR A 768 15.47 15.08 10.39
C THR A 768 16.11 13.72 10.08
N PRO A 769 17.12 13.27 10.84
CA PRO A 769 17.75 11.98 10.60
C PRO A 769 16.75 10.81 10.75
N PRO A 770 16.93 9.71 10.00
CA PRO A 770 16.14 8.51 10.23
C PRO A 770 16.37 7.95 11.65
N PRO A 771 15.45 7.13 12.18
CA PRO A 771 15.64 6.49 13.48
C PRO A 771 16.96 5.72 13.54
N ALA A 772 17.65 5.78 14.68
CA ALA A 772 18.94 5.11 14.89
C ALA A 772 18.90 3.57 14.70
N THR A 773 17.71 2.99 14.60
CA THR A 773 17.47 1.55 14.39
C THR A 773 17.48 1.12 12.91
N ALA A 774 17.58 2.04 11.96
CA ALA A 774 17.60 1.71 10.53
C ALA A 774 19.01 1.24 10.10
N TYR A 775 19.16 -0.05 9.81
CA TYR A 775 20.42 -0.60 9.28
C TYR A 775 20.63 -0.18 7.82
N PRO A 776 21.82 0.32 7.43
CA PRO A 776 22.10 0.67 6.04
C PRO A 776 21.99 -0.54 5.09
N ASN A 777 21.42 -0.33 3.91
CA ASN A 777 21.20 -1.40 2.92
C ASN A 777 21.51 -0.91 1.49
N TRP A 778 22.65 -1.34 0.96
CA TRP A 778 23.16 -0.95 -0.35
C TRP A 778 22.33 -1.52 -1.47
N ALA A 779 21.96 -2.81 -1.43
CA ALA A 779 21.10 -3.42 -2.43
C ALA A 779 19.76 -2.65 -2.59
N ALA A 780 19.14 -2.29 -1.47
CA ALA A 780 17.91 -1.48 -1.48
C ALA A 780 18.14 -0.06 -1.98
N TYR A 781 19.25 0.59 -1.57
CA TYR A 781 19.62 1.93 -2.04
C TYR A 781 19.88 1.96 -3.55
N ARG A 782 20.71 1.03 -4.04
CA ARG A 782 21.05 0.82 -5.45
C ARG A 782 19.80 0.63 -6.31
N ALA A 783 18.85 -0.20 -5.88
CA ALA A 783 17.63 -0.50 -6.62
C ALA A 783 16.72 0.72 -6.86
N ARG A 784 16.88 1.81 -6.09
CA ARG A 784 16.13 3.07 -6.29
C ARG A 784 16.63 3.87 -7.51
N PHE A 785 17.89 3.69 -7.87
CA PHE A 785 18.56 4.47 -8.92
C PHE A 785 18.87 3.62 -10.15
N VAL A 786 19.44 2.43 -9.96
CA VAL A 786 19.81 1.52 -11.05
C VAL A 786 18.61 0.65 -11.42
N GLU A 787 17.64 1.26 -12.10
CA GLU A 787 16.39 0.63 -12.51
C GLU A 787 16.04 0.95 -13.98
N PRO A 788 15.23 0.12 -14.66
CA PRO A 788 15.03 0.20 -16.10
C PRO A 788 14.56 1.56 -16.65
N ARG A 789 13.69 2.29 -15.93
CA ARG A 789 13.17 3.58 -16.41
C ARG A 789 14.25 4.65 -16.42
N ARG A 790 15.07 4.74 -15.36
CA ARG A 790 16.20 5.66 -15.26
C ARG A 790 17.32 5.29 -16.22
N ILE A 791 17.57 4.01 -16.45
CA ILE A 791 18.54 3.59 -17.48
C ILE A 791 18.05 4.01 -18.87
N ALA A 792 16.79 3.70 -19.23
CA ALA A 792 16.22 4.10 -20.52
C ALA A 792 16.20 5.62 -20.72
N ALA A 793 15.83 6.39 -19.69
CA ALA A 793 15.89 7.85 -19.72
C ALA A 793 17.32 8.37 -19.88
N GLY A 794 18.31 7.69 -19.27
CA GLY A 794 19.72 8.02 -19.41
C GLY A 794 20.28 7.76 -20.80
N VAL A 795 19.86 6.67 -21.44
CA VAL A 795 20.22 6.39 -22.85
C VAL A 795 19.67 7.50 -23.74
N ALA A 796 18.42 7.91 -23.55
CA ALA A 796 17.81 9.00 -24.30
C ALA A 796 18.51 10.35 -24.04
N PHE A 797 18.83 10.67 -22.79
CA PHE A 797 19.55 11.88 -22.41
C PHE A 797 20.96 11.91 -23.02
N TRP A 798 21.69 10.80 -22.94
CA TRP A 798 23.02 10.70 -23.55
C TRP A 798 22.93 10.88 -25.07
N ALA A 799 21.99 10.22 -25.73
CA ALA A 799 21.79 10.38 -27.18
C ALA A 799 21.48 11.84 -27.57
N ALA A 800 20.63 12.52 -26.80
CA ALA A 800 20.24 13.91 -27.06
C ALA A 800 21.37 14.93 -26.83
N HIS A 801 22.33 14.63 -25.95
CA HIS A 801 23.41 15.54 -25.56
C HIS A 801 24.81 14.96 -25.77
N ALA A 802 24.95 14.08 -26.76
CA ALA A 802 26.20 13.34 -27.00
C ALA A 802 27.39 14.28 -27.25
N GLU A 803 27.20 15.35 -28.02
CA GLU A 803 28.24 16.34 -28.33
C GLU A 803 28.69 17.12 -27.09
N ALA A 804 27.75 17.57 -26.27
CA ALA A 804 28.06 18.25 -25.00
C ALA A 804 28.83 17.33 -24.05
N LEU A 805 28.37 16.08 -23.90
CA LEU A 805 29.06 15.08 -23.07
C LEU A 805 30.48 14.79 -23.58
N GLN A 806 30.66 14.66 -24.90
CA GLN A 806 31.98 14.44 -25.48
C GLN A 806 32.91 15.65 -25.29
N ARG A 807 32.40 16.87 -25.46
CA ARG A 807 33.16 18.10 -25.18
C ARG A 807 33.55 18.20 -23.71
N ALA A 808 32.66 17.83 -22.80
CA ALA A 808 32.93 17.87 -21.37
C ALA A 808 33.99 16.84 -20.97
N GLU A 809 33.91 15.63 -21.53
CA GLU A 809 34.91 14.59 -21.38
C GLU A 809 36.28 15.03 -21.93
N ALA A 810 36.32 15.63 -23.12
CA ALA A 810 37.57 16.13 -23.71
C ALA A 810 38.20 17.29 -22.92
N ARG A 811 37.37 18.18 -22.34
CA ARG A 811 37.86 19.37 -21.62
C ARG A 811 38.32 19.05 -20.19
N TRP A 812 37.60 18.19 -19.48
CA TRP A 812 37.82 17.94 -18.04
C TRP A 812 38.24 16.51 -17.71
N GLY A 813 38.30 15.61 -18.69
CA GLY A 813 38.67 14.21 -18.49
C GLY A 813 37.66 13.40 -17.66
N VAL A 814 36.45 13.92 -17.48
CA VAL A 814 35.36 13.25 -16.77
C VAL A 814 34.54 12.44 -17.78
N PRO A 815 34.50 11.09 -17.68
CA PRO A 815 33.79 10.26 -18.63
C PRO A 815 32.31 10.60 -18.69
N ALA A 816 31.73 10.60 -19.89
CA ALA A 816 30.32 10.93 -20.08
C ALA A 816 29.36 10.09 -19.22
N HIS A 817 29.67 8.81 -18.97
CA HIS A 817 28.83 7.96 -18.12
C HIS A 817 28.75 8.44 -16.67
N VAL A 818 29.80 9.10 -16.17
CA VAL A 818 29.83 9.65 -14.81
C VAL A 818 28.90 10.86 -14.72
N VAL A 819 28.99 11.78 -15.67
CA VAL A 819 28.11 12.96 -15.76
C VAL A 819 26.64 12.54 -15.90
N VAL A 820 26.37 11.58 -16.78
CA VAL A 820 25.03 10.99 -16.96
C VAL A 820 24.56 10.31 -15.68
N GLY A 821 25.43 9.58 -14.99
CA GLY A 821 25.13 8.96 -13.69
C GLY A 821 24.69 9.98 -12.64
N ILE A 822 25.40 11.12 -12.54
CA ILE A 822 25.09 12.20 -11.58
C ILE A 822 23.74 12.81 -11.90
N ILE A 823 23.55 13.35 -13.12
CA ILE A 823 22.29 13.99 -13.53
C ILE A 823 21.12 13.00 -13.42
N GLY A 824 21.38 11.74 -13.73
CA GLY A 824 20.44 10.64 -13.58
C GLY A 824 20.02 10.44 -12.14
N VAL A 825 20.94 10.32 -11.19
CA VAL A 825 20.65 10.15 -9.76
C VAL A 825 19.94 11.38 -9.17
N GLU A 826 20.44 12.58 -9.48
CA GLU A 826 19.98 13.83 -8.88
C GLU A 826 18.54 14.19 -9.28
N THR A 827 18.23 14.17 -10.59
CA THR A 827 16.98 14.76 -11.09
C THR A 827 16.19 13.86 -12.02
N LEU A 828 16.64 12.61 -12.25
CA LEU A 828 16.09 11.75 -13.30
C LEU A 828 16.11 12.49 -14.65
N TYR A 829 17.25 13.12 -14.97
CA TYR A 829 17.41 13.91 -16.20
C TYR A 829 16.33 15.00 -16.30
N GLY A 830 16.24 15.85 -15.27
CA GLY A 830 15.39 17.05 -15.26
C GLY A 830 13.92 16.84 -14.91
N ARG A 831 13.47 15.59 -14.68
CA ARG A 831 12.07 15.31 -14.31
C ARG A 831 11.73 15.72 -12.88
N HIS A 832 12.74 15.79 -12.00
CA HIS A 832 12.59 16.10 -10.59
C HIS A 832 13.61 17.15 -10.14
N LEU A 833 13.37 18.42 -10.50
CA LEU A 833 14.24 19.56 -10.11
C LEU A 833 14.01 20.05 -8.67
N GLY A 834 12.92 19.61 -8.05
CA GLY A 834 12.45 20.12 -6.76
C GLY A 834 11.34 21.17 -6.92
N GLN A 835 10.58 21.39 -5.84
CA GLN A 835 9.37 22.24 -5.85
C GLN A 835 9.37 23.24 -4.69
N HIS A 836 10.41 23.23 -3.85
CA HIS A 836 10.49 24.12 -2.70
C HIS A 836 11.14 25.44 -3.13
N ARG A 837 10.59 26.58 -2.70
CA ARG A 837 11.26 27.87 -2.87
C ARG A 837 12.58 27.83 -2.10
N VAL A 838 13.70 28.02 -2.80
CA VAL A 838 15.04 27.83 -2.21
C VAL A 838 15.29 28.82 -1.07
N LEU A 839 14.79 30.05 -1.22
CA LEU A 839 14.80 31.05 -0.16
C LEU A 839 14.08 30.57 1.11
N ASP A 840 12.92 29.94 0.97
CA ASP A 840 12.12 29.44 2.10
C ASP A 840 12.85 28.29 2.81
N VAL A 841 13.43 27.37 2.05
CA VAL A 841 14.18 26.22 2.58
C VAL A 841 15.44 26.65 3.30
N LEU A 842 16.30 27.43 2.64
CA LEU A 842 17.58 27.83 3.21
C LEU A 842 17.40 28.74 4.42
N THR A 843 16.43 29.66 4.40
CA THR A 843 16.08 30.46 5.59
C THR A 843 15.60 29.58 6.73
N THR A 844 14.79 28.55 6.42
CA THR A 844 14.32 27.61 7.44
C THR A 844 15.44 26.78 8.05
N LEU A 845 16.33 26.23 7.24
CA LEU A 845 17.42 25.39 7.73
C LEU A 845 18.56 26.20 8.35
N ALA A 846 18.70 27.49 8.01
CA ALA A 846 19.64 28.41 8.64
C ALA A 846 19.20 28.82 10.07
N LEU A 847 17.89 28.89 10.32
CA LEU A 847 17.33 29.35 11.60
C LEU A 847 16.80 28.23 12.50
N ASP A 848 16.26 27.16 11.92
CA ASP A 848 15.53 26.09 12.62
C ASP A 848 15.89 24.71 12.03
N PHE A 849 17.18 24.38 12.06
CA PHE A 849 17.65 23.05 11.69
C PHE A 849 17.26 22.02 12.77
N PRO A 850 16.87 20.78 12.42
CA PRO A 850 16.52 19.73 13.39
C PRO A 850 17.65 19.48 14.41
N PRO A 851 17.43 19.73 15.72
CA PRO A 851 18.46 19.52 16.74
C PRO A 851 18.77 18.03 16.96
N GLU A 852 17.90 17.12 16.53
CA GLU A 852 18.08 15.68 16.62
C GLU A 852 19.19 15.17 15.69
N HIS A 853 19.64 15.97 14.72
CA HIS A 853 20.71 15.61 13.80
C HIS A 853 22.08 15.64 14.52
N PRO A 854 22.92 14.59 14.41
CA PRO A 854 24.19 14.51 15.15
C PRO A 854 25.19 15.62 14.81
N ARG A 855 25.00 16.28 13.66
CA ARG A 855 25.80 17.42 13.18
C ARG A 855 24.99 18.72 13.07
N ALA A 856 23.95 18.89 13.90
CA ALA A 856 22.99 20.00 13.76
C ALA A 856 23.66 21.37 13.65
N ALA A 857 24.57 21.72 14.57
CA ALA A 857 25.27 23.01 14.55
C ALA A 857 26.09 23.24 13.27
N GLN A 858 26.86 22.24 12.84
CA GLN A 858 27.68 22.30 11.61
C GLN A 858 26.80 22.45 10.36
N ARG A 859 25.66 21.75 10.32
CA ARG A 859 24.71 21.82 9.21
C ARG A 859 23.98 23.15 9.17
N GLN A 860 23.57 23.67 10.32
CA GLN A 860 22.92 24.97 10.42
C GLN A 860 23.86 26.09 9.94
N ALA A 861 25.14 26.07 10.34
CA ALA A 861 26.15 27.00 9.83
C ALA A 861 26.33 26.88 8.30
N MET A 862 26.43 25.64 7.78
CA MET A 862 26.47 25.41 6.33
C MET A 862 25.26 26.03 5.61
N PHE A 863 24.03 25.86 6.13
CA PHE A 863 22.85 26.44 5.51
C PHE A 863 22.79 27.99 5.60
N GLN A 864 23.42 28.59 6.61
CA GLN A 864 23.60 30.04 6.66
C GLN A 864 24.52 30.52 5.53
N ASP A 865 25.62 29.80 5.28
CA ASP A 865 26.52 30.10 4.16
C ASP A 865 25.82 29.90 2.81
N GLU A 866 24.98 28.87 2.66
CA GLU A 866 24.21 28.62 1.45
C GLU A 866 23.12 29.66 1.21
N LEU A 867 22.46 30.15 2.27
CA LEU A 867 21.50 31.26 2.16
C LEU A 867 22.19 32.53 1.67
N ARG A 868 23.38 32.83 2.20
CA ARG A 868 24.21 33.95 1.75
C ARG A 868 24.63 33.76 0.28
N ALA A 869 25.06 32.56 -0.10
CA ALA A 869 25.40 32.23 -1.48
C ALA A 869 24.20 32.37 -2.43
N LEU A 870 22.98 32.00 -2.01
CA LEU A 870 21.76 32.23 -2.79
C LEU A 870 21.55 33.71 -3.07
N LEU A 871 21.67 34.56 -2.05
CA LEU A 871 21.48 36.00 -2.19
C LEU A 871 22.55 36.64 -3.10
N ARG A 872 23.80 36.16 -3.00
CA ARG A 872 24.89 36.54 -3.93
C ARG A 872 24.54 36.15 -5.35
N LEU A 873 24.14 34.89 -5.57
CA LEU A 873 23.77 34.37 -6.88
C LEU A 873 22.61 35.17 -7.48
N ALA A 874 21.59 35.49 -6.70
CA ALA A 874 20.43 36.28 -7.13
C ALA A 874 20.86 37.69 -7.56
N ARG A 875 21.74 38.31 -6.78
CA ARG A 875 22.27 39.64 -7.09
C ARG A 875 23.10 39.66 -8.37
N HIS A 876 23.94 38.66 -8.60
CA HIS A 876 24.77 38.56 -9.81
C HIS A 876 23.95 38.21 -11.07
N SER A 877 22.96 37.34 -10.95
CA SER A 877 22.11 36.90 -12.07
C SER A 877 20.97 37.86 -12.41
N GLY A 878 20.64 38.78 -11.50
CA GLY A 878 19.47 39.65 -11.63
C GLY A 878 18.13 38.93 -11.43
N ILE A 879 18.15 37.65 -11.03
CA ILE A 879 16.95 36.85 -10.74
C ILE A 879 16.58 37.03 -9.27
N ALA A 880 15.29 37.21 -8.99
CA ALA A 880 14.79 37.34 -7.63
C ALA A 880 15.11 36.08 -6.77
N PRO A 881 15.61 36.22 -5.53
CA PRO A 881 15.95 35.09 -4.65
C PRO A 881 14.79 34.11 -4.40
N ASP A 882 13.54 34.58 -4.48
CA ASP A 882 12.36 33.77 -4.26
C ASP A 882 11.74 33.14 -5.52
N ALA A 883 12.34 33.38 -6.69
CA ALA A 883 11.94 32.77 -7.95
C ALA A 883 12.49 31.34 -8.12
N TRP A 884 13.60 31.02 -7.45
CA TRP A 884 14.23 29.70 -7.59
C TRP A 884 13.53 28.61 -6.78
N GLN A 885 13.35 27.47 -7.46
CA GLN A 885 12.85 26.24 -6.88
C GLN A 885 13.96 25.19 -6.82
N GLY A 886 13.89 24.34 -5.80
CA GLY A 886 14.89 23.31 -5.56
C GLY A 886 14.41 22.21 -4.62
N SER A 887 15.34 21.38 -4.20
CA SER A 887 15.07 20.30 -3.25
C SER A 887 14.75 20.81 -1.85
N PHE A 888 14.32 19.88 -1.00
CA PHE A 888 14.08 20.12 0.43
C PHE A 888 15.36 20.50 1.21
N ALA A 889 16.54 20.46 0.59
CA ALA A 889 17.80 20.92 1.15
C ALA A 889 18.34 22.19 0.45
N GLY A 890 17.61 22.75 -0.53
CA GLY A 890 18.01 23.97 -1.24
C GLY A 890 18.96 23.76 -2.42
N ALA A 891 19.14 22.52 -2.87
CA ALA A 891 19.87 22.21 -4.10
C ALA A 891 19.03 22.52 -5.35
N MET A 892 19.66 22.99 -6.42
CA MET A 892 19.00 23.65 -7.56
C MET A 892 19.40 23.03 -8.90
N GLY A 893 18.46 23.07 -9.85
CA GLY A 893 18.70 22.72 -11.25
C GLY A 893 18.91 21.23 -11.51
N TRP A 894 19.24 20.92 -12.76
CA TRP A 894 19.59 19.57 -13.24
C TRP A 894 20.69 18.88 -12.43
N PRO A 895 21.76 19.58 -12.00
CA PRO A 895 22.82 18.96 -11.22
C PRO A 895 22.52 18.93 -9.71
N GLN A 896 21.43 19.54 -9.23
CA GLN A 896 21.18 19.75 -7.80
C GLN A 896 22.40 20.39 -7.11
N PHE A 897 22.91 21.48 -7.68
CA PHE A 897 23.96 22.27 -7.05
C PHE A 897 23.39 23.09 -5.91
N MET A 898 24.10 23.08 -4.77
CA MET A 898 23.90 24.10 -3.75
C MET A 898 24.28 25.49 -4.31
N PRO A 899 23.70 26.60 -3.83
CA PRO A 899 24.02 27.93 -4.33
C PRO A 899 25.53 28.25 -4.33
N SER A 900 26.27 27.81 -3.31
CA SER A 900 27.72 27.97 -3.26
C SER A 900 28.44 27.24 -4.40
N SER A 901 27.99 26.01 -4.72
CA SER A 901 28.53 25.20 -5.81
C SER A 901 28.21 25.79 -7.17
N TRP A 902 27.02 26.40 -7.31
CA TRP A 902 26.67 27.15 -8.52
C TRP A 902 27.64 28.31 -8.74
N LEU A 903 27.87 29.14 -7.72
CA LEU A 903 28.80 30.27 -7.83
C LEU A 903 30.24 29.85 -8.15
N ALA A 904 30.69 28.72 -7.60
CA ALA A 904 32.08 28.29 -7.72
C ALA A 904 32.38 27.46 -8.98
N HIS A 905 31.41 26.69 -9.48
CA HIS A 905 31.68 25.64 -10.47
C HIS A 905 30.73 25.62 -11.67
N ALA A 906 29.67 26.44 -11.66
CA ALA A 906 28.79 26.51 -12.81
C ALA A 906 29.50 27.19 -13.99
N VAL A 907 29.36 26.63 -15.18
CA VAL A 907 30.00 27.11 -16.40
C VAL A 907 28.97 27.26 -17.51
N ASP A 908 29.08 28.35 -18.27
CA ASP A 908 28.40 28.53 -19.55
C ASP A 908 29.02 27.53 -20.54
N PHE A 909 28.25 26.52 -20.92
CA PHE A 909 28.72 25.41 -21.71
C PHE A 909 27.99 25.27 -23.05
N ASP A 910 26.90 26.01 -23.27
CA ASP A 910 26.33 26.21 -24.59
C ASP A 910 26.82 27.49 -25.30
N GLY A 911 27.47 28.40 -24.58
CA GLY A 911 28.15 29.59 -25.10
C GLY A 911 27.23 30.79 -25.31
N ASP A 912 26.09 30.85 -24.62
CA ASP A 912 25.09 31.92 -24.78
C ASP A 912 25.40 33.19 -23.95
N GLY A 913 26.49 33.17 -23.16
CA GLY A 913 26.94 34.25 -22.30
C GLY A 913 26.28 34.26 -20.91
N ARG A 914 25.49 33.24 -20.57
CA ARG A 914 24.81 33.07 -19.28
C ARG A 914 25.02 31.64 -18.77
N VAL A 915 24.79 31.45 -17.47
CA VAL A 915 24.86 30.12 -16.84
C VAL A 915 23.49 29.75 -16.30
N ASP A 916 22.81 28.80 -16.96
CA ASP A 916 21.47 28.36 -16.59
C ASP A 916 21.40 26.85 -16.34
N LEU A 917 21.65 26.43 -15.09
CA LEU A 917 21.54 25.02 -14.69
C LEU A 917 20.09 24.53 -14.51
N ILE A 918 19.07 25.34 -14.82
CA ILE A 918 17.65 24.96 -14.76
C ILE A 918 17.11 24.73 -16.18
N GLY A 919 17.31 25.70 -17.07
CA GLY A 919 16.86 25.65 -18.46
C GLY A 919 17.83 24.99 -19.44
N SER A 920 19.14 25.01 -19.16
CA SER A 920 20.17 24.43 -20.04
C SER A 920 20.73 23.11 -19.48
N PRO A 921 20.35 21.94 -20.05
CA PRO A 921 21.01 20.67 -19.72
C PRO A 921 22.48 20.64 -20.18
N VAL A 922 22.86 21.49 -21.14
CA VAL A 922 24.24 21.59 -21.63
C VAL A 922 25.13 22.26 -20.58
N ASP A 923 24.69 23.39 -20.00
CA ASP A 923 25.39 24.02 -18.88
C ASP A 923 25.50 23.08 -17.68
N ALA A 924 24.45 22.32 -17.39
CA ALA A 924 24.49 21.30 -16.34
C ALA A 924 25.55 20.23 -16.60
N ILE A 925 25.67 19.72 -17.84
CA ILE A 925 26.70 18.75 -18.23
C ILE A 925 28.11 19.33 -18.00
N GLY A 926 28.36 20.54 -18.50
CA GLY A 926 29.66 21.20 -18.34
C GLY A 926 30.00 21.46 -16.87
N SER A 927 29.02 21.93 -16.11
CA SER A 927 29.17 22.27 -14.68
C SER A 927 29.45 21.05 -13.81
N VAL A 928 28.80 19.91 -14.07
CA VAL A 928 29.10 18.66 -13.37
C VAL A 928 30.53 18.20 -13.63
N ALA A 929 30.98 18.26 -14.88
CA ALA A 929 32.34 17.88 -15.24
C ALA A 929 33.39 18.83 -14.62
N ALA A 930 33.15 20.14 -14.71
CA ALA A 930 33.99 21.16 -14.09
C ALA A 930 34.08 21.01 -12.56
N PHE A 931 32.96 20.70 -11.91
CA PHE A 931 32.91 20.45 -10.47
C PHE A 931 33.79 19.25 -10.09
N LEU A 932 33.67 18.12 -10.80
CA LEU A 932 34.49 16.94 -10.49
C LEU A 932 35.99 17.20 -10.71
N ALA A 933 36.35 17.87 -11.81
CA ALA A 933 37.73 18.29 -12.07
C ALA A 933 38.29 19.18 -10.95
N ALA A 934 37.52 20.17 -10.49
CA ALA A 934 37.90 21.04 -9.38
C ALA A 934 38.05 20.27 -8.05
N HIS A 935 37.36 19.14 -7.90
CA HIS A 935 37.39 18.29 -6.71
C HIS A 935 38.36 17.10 -6.82
N GLY A 936 39.36 17.22 -7.69
CA GLY A 936 40.48 16.29 -7.77
C GLY A 936 40.22 15.05 -8.60
N TRP A 937 39.27 15.12 -9.55
CA TRP A 937 39.13 14.09 -10.58
C TRP A 937 40.40 14.02 -11.45
N GLN A 938 40.90 12.81 -11.67
CA GLN A 938 42.07 12.51 -12.50
C GLN A 938 41.62 11.81 -13.78
N PRO A 939 41.92 12.38 -14.97
CA PRO A 939 41.64 11.74 -16.24
C PRO A 939 42.24 10.33 -16.32
N ASP A 940 41.54 9.41 -17.00
CA ASP A 940 41.94 8.01 -17.24
C ASP A 940 42.15 7.13 -15.99
N MET A 941 42.07 7.69 -14.78
CA MET A 941 42.12 6.91 -13.55
C MET A 941 40.80 6.15 -13.33
N PRO A 942 40.83 4.83 -13.07
CA PRO A 942 39.64 4.08 -12.70
C PRO A 942 38.99 4.63 -11.43
N VAL A 943 37.66 4.62 -11.38
CA VAL A 943 36.95 5.14 -10.20
C VAL A 943 37.06 4.19 -9.02
N ARG A 944 36.96 2.88 -9.26
CA ARG A 944 37.03 1.85 -8.22
C ARG A 944 37.60 0.54 -8.78
N TYR A 945 38.06 -0.33 -7.90
CA TYR A 945 38.41 -1.71 -8.20
C TYR A 945 37.62 -2.70 -7.32
N ALA A 946 37.49 -3.94 -7.79
CA ALA A 946 37.01 -5.04 -6.97
C ALA A 946 38.07 -5.44 -5.92
N VAL A 947 37.64 -6.05 -4.82
CA VAL A 947 38.53 -6.48 -3.73
C VAL A 947 37.90 -7.60 -2.92
N THR A 948 38.72 -8.54 -2.48
CA THR A 948 38.38 -9.44 -1.36
C THR A 948 38.99 -8.85 -0.08
N PRO A 949 38.18 -8.45 0.92
CA PRO A 949 38.71 -7.87 2.15
C PRO A 949 39.47 -8.90 2.98
N PRO A 950 40.38 -8.48 3.89
CA PRO A 950 41.05 -9.42 4.78
C PRO A 950 40.09 -10.11 5.74
N THR A 951 40.38 -11.37 6.05
CA THR A 951 39.59 -12.18 7.00
C THR A 951 39.89 -11.85 8.46
N HIS A 952 41.07 -11.27 8.75
CA HIS A 952 41.48 -10.94 10.12
C HIS A 952 40.78 -9.65 10.62
N PRO A 953 39.98 -9.68 11.71
CA PRO A 953 39.16 -8.53 12.12
C PRO A 953 39.93 -7.25 12.43
N GLN A 954 41.14 -7.37 13.00
CA GLN A 954 41.97 -6.19 13.29
C GLN A 954 42.46 -5.53 12.01
N ALA A 955 42.90 -6.31 11.02
CA ALA A 955 43.37 -5.78 9.74
C ALA A 955 42.21 -5.15 8.96
N LEU A 956 41.04 -5.80 8.96
CA LEU A 956 39.81 -5.23 8.39
C LEU A 956 39.43 -3.91 9.08
N GLY A 957 39.46 -3.86 10.42
CA GLY A 957 39.20 -2.65 11.19
C GLY A 957 40.16 -1.50 10.84
N THR A 958 41.45 -1.78 10.71
CA THR A 958 42.46 -0.80 10.28
C THR A 958 42.17 -0.24 8.89
N LEU A 959 41.85 -1.11 7.93
CA LEU A 959 41.56 -0.70 6.54
C LEU A 959 40.27 0.10 6.40
N LEU A 960 39.27 -0.15 7.26
CA LEU A 960 37.98 0.55 7.25
C LEU A 960 37.99 1.86 8.04
N ALA A 961 38.95 2.09 8.93
CA ALA A 961 38.98 3.27 9.80
C ALA A 961 38.99 4.63 9.06
N PRO A 962 39.68 4.78 7.91
CA PRO A 962 39.63 6.02 7.11
C PRO A 962 38.34 6.22 6.30
N ASP A 963 37.42 5.23 6.32
CA ASP A 963 36.17 5.22 5.57
C ASP A 963 36.39 5.41 4.05
N ILE A 964 35.95 6.53 3.47
CA ILE A 964 36.02 6.76 2.02
C ILE A 964 37.32 7.46 1.59
N ARG A 965 38.19 7.87 2.52
CA ARG A 965 39.41 8.62 2.18
C ARG A 965 40.51 7.68 1.69
N PRO A 966 41.01 7.83 0.44
CA PRO A 966 42.13 7.02 -0.06
C PRO A 966 43.35 7.23 0.83
N THR A 967 43.86 6.15 1.42
CA THR A 967 44.91 6.23 2.46
C THR A 967 46.01 5.19 2.27
N PHE A 968 45.68 3.99 1.79
CA PHE A 968 46.61 2.87 1.75
C PHE A 968 47.13 2.61 0.34
N THR A 969 48.42 2.32 0.19
CA THR A 969 48.97 1.83 -1.07
C THR A 969 48.49 0.39 -1.35
N ALA A 970 48.55 -0.04 -2.62
CA ALA A 970 48.23 -1.42 -2.99
C ALA A 970 49.10 -2.46 -2.27
N ALA A 971 50.37 -2.13 -1.97
CA ALA A 971 51.27 -2.97 -1.19
C ALA A 971 50.79 -3.13 0.27
N GLN A 972 50.46 -2.03 0.95
CA GLN A 972 49.95 -2.05 2.32
C GLN A 972 48.62 -2.80 2.44
N LEU A 973 47.73 -2.67 1.47
CA LEU A 973 46.48 -3.44 1.42
C LEU A 973 46.74 -4.95 1.37
N ARG A 974 47.72 -5.38 0.56
CA ARG A 974 48.12 -6.79 0.45
C ARG A 974 48.84 -7.30 1.70
N GLU A 975 49.70 -6.49 2.31
CA GLU A 975 50.36 -6.81 3.59
C GLU A 975 49.34 -7.04 4.71
N LEU A 976 48.24 -6.27 4.69
CA LEU A 976 47.12 -6.42 5.62
C LEU A 976 46.13 -7.52 5.21
N GLY A 977 46.42 -8.28 4.15
CA GLY A 977 45.66 -9.48 3.75
C GLY A 977 44.48 -9.24 2.81
N ALA A 978 44.38 -8.08 2.16
CA ALA A 978 43.38 -7.86 1.10
C ALA A 978 43.86 -8.46 -0.24
N GLU A 979 42.95 -9.11 -0.97
CA GLU A 979 43.24 -9.63 -2.31
C GLU A 979 42.79 -8.64 -3.38
N LEU A 980 43.73 -8.23 -4.25
CA LEU A 980 43.55 -7.19 -5.24
C LEU A 980 43.69 -7.76 -6.67
N PRO A 981 42.84 -7.36 -7.64
CA PRO A 981 43.02 -7.72 -9.03
C PRO A 981 44.31 -7.10 -9.63
N PRO A 982 44.87 -7.65 -10.72
CA PRO A 982 46.13 -7.19 -11.30
C PRO A 982 46.18 -5.69 -11.63
N GLU A 983 45.07 -5.11 -12.11
CA GLU A 983 44.99 -3.66 -12.33
C GLU A 983 45.08 -2.83 -11.05
N ALA A 984 44.49 -3.29 -9.94
CA ALA A 984 44.54 -2.59 -8.66
C ALA A 984 45.93 -2.70 -8.01
N GLN A 985 46.64 -3.81 -8.22
CA GLN A 985 48.01 -3.99 -7.73
C GLN A 985 49.01 -3.01 -8.35
N ARG A 986 48.75 -2.59 -9.60
CA ARG A 986 49.57 -1.61 -10.33
C ARG A 986 49.07 -0.17 -10.17
N HIS A 987 48.04 0.07 -9.37
CA HIS A 987 47.46 1.40 -9.21
C HIS A 987 48.49 2.39 -8.61
N PRO A 988 48.78 3.51 -9.29
CA PRO A 988 49.67 4.52 -8.75
C PRO A 988 48.91 5.39 -7.75
N GLY A 989 49.19 5.19 -6.45
CA GLY A 989 48.68 6.05 -5.37
C GLY A 989 47.83 5.33 -4.33
N PRO A 990 47.23 6.09 -3.41
CA PRO A 990 46.47 5.53 -2.31
C PRO A 990 45.06 5.09 -2.74
N LEU A 991 44.54 4.08 -2.04
CA LEU A 991 43.23 3.45 -2.17
C LEU A 991 42.51 3.46 -0.82
N ALA A 992 41.18 3.41 -0.85
CA ALA A 992 40.32 3.26 0.33
C ALA A 992 39.54 1.95 0.26
N LEU A 993 39.53 1.15 1.34
CA LEU A 993 38.59 0.04 1.46
C LEU A 993 37.24 0.59 1.91
N VAL A 994 36.26 0.57 1.01
CA VAL A 994 34.92 1.10 1.27
C VAL A 994 33.97 -0.04 1.55
N LEU A 995 33.25 0.05 2.67
CA LEU A 995 32.23 -0.90 3.09
C LEU A 995 30.83 -0.33 2.85
N LEU A 996 29.97 -1.14 2.22
CA LEU A 996 28.54 -0.90 2.17
C LEU A 996 27.79 -2.12 2.73
N HIS A 997 26.94 -1.89 3.73
CA HIS A 997 26.11 -2.92 4.35
C HIS A 997 24.90 -3.24 3.48
N ASN A 998 24.43 -4.49 3.48
CA ASN A 998 23.26 -4.93 2.73
C ASN A 998 22.10 -5.32 3.66
N GLY A 999 21.80 -4.45 4.62
CA GLY A 999 20.81 -4.68 5.68
C GLY A 999 21.43 -5.29 6.93
N ASP A 1000 20.62 -5.41 7.98
CA ASP A 1000 21.05 -6.02 9.25
C ASP A 1000 21.30 -7.51 9.06
N PRO A 1001 22.53 -8.02 9.24
CA PRO A 1001 22.82 -9.44 9.15
C PRO A 1001 21.93 -10.28 10.09
N ALA A 1002 21.59 -9.77 11.28
CA ALA A 1002 20.72 -10.45 12.23
C ALA A 1002 19.25 -10.53 11.77
N ALA A 1003 18.84 -9.65 10.86
CA ALA A 1003 17.51 -9.64 10.25
C ALA A 1003 17.48 -10.27 8.84
N GLY A 1004 18.53 -10.99 8.45
CA GLY A 1004 18.64 -11.63 7.12
C GLY A 1004 19.15 -10.69 6.02
N GLY A 1005 19.88 -9.63 6.39
CA GLY A 1005 20.63 -8.79 5.45
C GLY A 1005 21.70 -9.58 4.70
N GLY A 1006 21.97 -9.19 3.46
CA GLY A 1006 22.97 -9.84 2.61
C GLY A 1006 24.40 -9.55 3.05
N ALA A 1007 25.37 -10.29 2.48
CA ALA A 1007 26.78 -10.03 2.69
C ALA A 1007 27.14 -8.58 2.31
N PRO A 1008 28.00 -7.89 3.07
CA PRO A 1008 28.43 -6.53 2.74
C PRO A 1008 29.15 -6.47 1.39
N THR A 1009 29.03 -5.33 0.72
CA THR A 1009 29.74 -5.02 -0.51
C THR A 1009 31.00 -4.23 -0.17
N TYR A 1010 32.16 -4.70 -0.65
CA TYR A 1010 33.44 -4.02 -0.54
C TYR A 1010 33.90 -3.53 -1.90
N VAL A 1011 34.45 -2.32 -1.95
CA VAL A 1011 35.12 -1.78 -3.13
C VAL A 1011 36.40 -1.06 -2.73
N LEU A 1012 37.40 -1.07 -3.61
CA LEU A 1012 38.56 -0.20 -3.47
C LEU A 1012 38.30 1.11 -4.20
N GLY A 1013 38.02 2.17 -3.44
CA GLY A 1013 37.84 3.51 -3.98
C GLY A 1013 39.18 4.17 -4.27
N THR A 1014 39.31 4.76 -5.46
CA THR A 1014 40.47 5.59 -5.85
C THR A 1014 40.24 7.06 -5.50
N GLN A 1015 41.17 7.94 -5.89
CA GLN A 1015 40.97 9.39 -5.84
C GLN A 1015 39.70 9.84 -6.60
N ASN A 1016 39.34 9.17 -7.71
CA ASN A 1016 38.12 9.47 -8.46
C ASN A 1016 36.84 9.06 -7.71
N PHE A 1017 36.86 7.95 -6.97
CA PHE A 1017 35.74 7.61 -6.07
C PHE A 1017 35.57 8.68 -5.00
N TRP A 1018 36.68 9.16 -4.44
CA TRP A 1018 36.66 10.21 -3.43
C TRP A 1018 36.16 11.55 -3.99
N ALA A 1019 36.58 11.93 -5.21
CA ALA A 1019 36.08 13.09 -5.92
C ALA A 1019 34.54 13.04 -6.11
N LEU A 1020 33.99 11.87 -6.50
CA LEU A 1020 32.53 11.69 -6.56
C LEU A 1020 31.82 11.92 -5.23
N THR A 1021 32.42 11.49 -4.12
CA THR A 1021 31.83 11.76 -2.80
C THR A 1021 31.91 13.22 -2.36
N ARG A 1022 32.60 14.09 -3.10
CA ARG A 1022 32.55 15.54 -2.86
C ARG A 1022 31.23 16.13 -3.34
N TYR A 1023 30.60 15.50 -4.33
CA TYR A 1023 29.26 15.84 -4.80
C TYR A 1023 28.20 15.53 -3.73
N ASN A 1024 28.29 14.33 -3.14
CA ASN A 1024 27.51 13.93 -1.97
C ASN A 1024 28.37 13.00 -1.11
N ARG A 1025 28.56 13.36 0.18
CA ARG A 1025 29.46 12.67 1.13
C ARG A 1025 28.91 11.31 1.58
N SER A 1026 28.71 10.39 0.64
CA SER A 1026 28.18 9.06 0.84
C SER A 1026 28.78 8.07 -0.18
N SER A 1027 29.33 6.97 0.32
CA SER A 1027 29.82 5.86 -0.51
C SER A 1027 28.69 5.21 -1.31
N TYR A 1028 27.48 5.14 -0.73
CA TYR A 1028 26.28 4.61 -1.38
C TYR A 1028 25.89 5.47 -2.58
N TYR A 1029 25.91 6.80 -2.40
CA TYR A 1029 25.65 7.72 -3.51
C TYR A 1029 26.66 7.54 -4.65
N ALA A 1030 27.96 7.60 -4.34
CA ALA A 1030 29.01 7.51 -5.36
C ALA A 1030 28.96 6.18 -6.13
N LEU A 1031 28.71 5.08 -5.43
CA LEU A 1031 28.58 3.77 -6.05
C LEU A 1031 27.31 3.69 -6.93
N ALA A 1032 26.19 4.30 -6.53
CA ALA A 1032 24.95 4.32 -7.30
C ALA A 1032 25.06 5.16 -8.57
N VAL A 1033 25.69 6.34 -8.49
CA VAL A 1033 26.01 7.19 -9.65
C VAL A 1033 26.80 6.40 -10.68
N LEU A 1034 27.87 5.74 -10.23
CA LEU A 1034 28.77 5.02 -11.12
C LEU A 1034 28.06 3.82 -11.76
N GLU A 1035 27.36 3.00 -10.98
CA GLU A 1035 26.65 1.84 -11.53
C GLU A 1035 25.50 2.21 -12.46
N LEU A 1036 24.80 3.31 -12.20
CA LEU A 1036 23.79 3.83 -13.12
C LEU A 1036 24.43 4.24 -14.44
N GLY A 1037 25.49 5.05 -14.37
CA GLY A 1037 26.23 5.52 -15.55
C GLY A 1037 26.74 4.36 -16.40
N GLU A 1038 27.38 3.38 -15.77
CA GLU A 1038 27.86 2.16 -16.44
C GLU A 1038 26.71 1.35 -17.05
N ALA A 1039 25.57 1.23 -16.38
CA ALA A 1039 24.40 0.54 -16.92
C ALA A 1039 23.84 1.23 -18.16
N VAL A 1040 23.77 2.57 -18.15
CA VAL A 1040 23.40 3.36 -19.34
C VAL A 1040 24.41 3.16 -20.47
N ALA A 1041 25.71 3.22 -20.16
CA ALA A 1041 26.77 3.02 -21.15
C ALA A 1041 26.72 1.61 -21.78
N ARG A 1042 26.49 0.57 -20.98
CA ARG A 1042 26.30 -0.82 -21.47
C ARG A 1042 25.07 -0.92 -22.38
N GLN A 1043 23.93 -0.37 -21.96
CA GLN A 1043 22.70 -0.47 -22.75
C GLN A 1043 22.76 0.35 -24.05
N ARG A 1044 23.56 1.42 -24.11
CA ARG A 1044 23.80 2.17 -25.35
C ARG A 1044 24.68 1.39 -26.35
N ARG A 1045 25.54 0.48 -25.87
CA ARG A 1045 26.44 -0.34 -26.71
C ARG A 1045 25.80 -1.64 -27.21
N ALA A 1046 24.78 -2.13 -26.50
CA ALA A 1046 23.97 -3.29 -26.87
C ALA A 1046 22.91 -2.89 -27.90
#